data_AF-A0A1Y1Q8U5-F1
#
_entry.id   AF-A0A1Y1Q8U5-F1
#
_cell.length_a   1.000
_cell.length_b   1.000
_cell.length_c   1.000
_cell.angle_alpha   90.00
_cell.angle_beta   90.00
_cell.angle_gamma   90.00
#
_symmetry.space_group_name_H-M   'P 1'
#
loop_
_entity.id
_entity.type
_entity.pdbx_description
1 polymer ?
#
loop_
_entity_poly.entity_id
_entity_poly.type
_entity_poly.pdbx_seq_one_letter_code
_entity_poly.pdbx_strand_id
1 'polypeptide(L)'
;MPEGITSVTTATATDKDTADTLTYSLSGGADQTLFNIDSATGILSFKTAPAYIANGDNAYTVIIKVADGKGGEDTQTLNIDILKDTDKDGVADVNDADIDGDGIPNTEEGTTDFDADGIANQLDLDSDGDGIPDNIEAQTTAGFKVPSGVDANKDGVDDAYGAGLTPVDTEADGKKDYLDLDSENTGGDDNTESDVPVLSGVDADKDGLDDAIDSDDTRFGPANAGITDVLAAYPKTGVEVNWRLPNTPPEFTSANAVVVDENSTAVVLNVAVTDDKNSEATSTIGYSIVGSDDDARFTIDAKTGDIKFKLTPDYEKPTDKNKDNAYILSIKACDAEGGCSNQTIIVSVADVDEDNDADGLMDSVEKTLGTDLWNADTDGDGLQDGEEVNTLKTDPLKADTDGDGLSDGDEVLKSKTDPLNKDTDGDGINDKTEVGADPTKPVDSDGDGTADAFDTDDDNDGIPTKDEAPDTNGDLSPTDALDTDKDGIPNYLDKEDDGDGVLTQYEDPTAKRDSDKDGILDYLDEDDDNDGLLTEYEQADPNSDGNPADQRDTDKDGIADWLDTDDDGDGVLTQYELADKDGNGNPTDATDTDGDGKFNWLDVDDDNDGILTKYEKPDADANGNPSDALDTDTDSKPNYLDSDDDGDSKLTADEKADKNKDGNPTDAYDADADNIPSYLDPAEIPTVVLHVRGFLQGAYSTADGLMRDDLRKQGLIPAVQPYTNTSTSLGYAGTETVAPSVLAQANNDAPVDWVVVEVRDKATPKTVVARTAAVLQRDGDVADPQTNEAKLLIPNVVEGQYYVTLRHRNHLGVMTKDAVLLSPTLSAIDFTLPTQTTSGTNARLLNKEVALLWAGEANNSDSIIANGPGNDTNVVLGTVLMRPTC
;
A
#
# COMPACT_ATOMS: atom_id res chain seq x y z
N MET A 1 36.73 -50.60 -2.10
CA MET A 1 35.35 -50.09 -2.11
C MET A 1 35.29 -48.93 -1.14
N PRO A 2 34.46 -47.92 -1.37
CA PRO A 2 34.24 -46.82 -0.43
C PRO A 2 33.81 -47.33 0.95
N GLU A 3 34.07 -46.54 1.99
CA GLU A 3 33.49 -46.76 3.31
C GLU A 3 31.96 -46.54 3.30
N GLY A 4 31.26 -46.84 4.40
CA GLY A 4 29.80 -46.63 4.46
C GLY A 4 28.96 -47.66 3.66
N ILE A 5 29.54 -48.36 2.69
CA ILE A 5 28.84 -49.31 1.80
C ILE A 5 28.88 -50.74 2.34
N THR A 6 27.70 -51.35 2.50
CA THR A 6 27.59 -52.76 2.94
C THR A 6 27.68 -53.78 1.81
N SER A 7 27.35 -53.40 0.57
CA SER A 7 27.36 -54.31 -0.57
C SER A 7 28.77 -54.48 -1.13
N VAL A 8 29.31 -55.71 -1.13
CA VAL A 8 30.69 -55.97 -1.55
C VAL A 8 30.75 -56.46 -2.99
N THR A 9 30.20 -57.65 -3.26
CA THR A 9 30.23 -58.28 -4.58
C THR A 9 29.28 -59.48 -4.62
N THR A 10 29.08 -60.08 -5.79
CA THR A 10 28.38 -61.36 -5.93
C THR A 10 29.35 -62.43 -6.38
N ALA A 11 29.58 -63.42 -5.52
CA ALA A 11 30.37 -64.59 -5.88
C ALA A 11 29.59 -65.43 -6.90
N THR A 12 30.24 -65.76 -8.02
CA THR A 12 29.65 -66.59 -9.06
C THR A 12 30.54 -67.80 -9.32
N ALA A 13 29.90 -68.95 -9.57
CA ALA A 13 30.56 -70.19 -9.91
C ALA A 13 29.74 -70.94 -10.96
N THR A 14 30.40 -71.82 -11.72
CA THR A 14 29.77 -72.65 -12.75
C THR A 14 30.09 -74.11 -12.49
N ASP A 15 29.08 -74.97 -12.51
CA ASP A 15 29.26 -76.42 -12.53
C ASP A 15 29.06 -76.98 -13.94
N LYS A 16 29.79 -78.05 -14.26
CA LYS A 16 29.67 -78.75 -15.53
C LYS A 16 28.36 -79.56 -15.61
N ASP A 17 27.85 -80.01 -14.48
CA ASP A 17 26.58 -80.72 -14.35
C ASP A 17 25.47 -79.70 -14.08
N THR A 18 24.85 -79.19 -15.15
CA THR A 18 23.88 -78.07 -15.12
C THR A 18 22.57 -78.35 -14.37
N ALA A 19 22.41 -79.51 -13.74
CA ALA A 19 21.26 -79.88 -12.92
C ALA A 19 21.55 -79.74 -11.40
N ASP A 20 22.80 -79.50 -11.02
CA ASP A 20 23.18 -79.34 -9.62
C ASP A 20 22.94 -77.91 -9.13
N THR A 21 22.50 -77.81 -7.87
CA THR A 21 22.20 -76.53 -7.23
C THR A 21 23.43 -76.08 -6.45
N LEU A 22 24.00 -74.95 -6.84
CA LEU A 22 25.15 -74.38 -6.15
C LEU A 22 24.71 -73.71 -4.85
N THR A 23 25.46 -73.96 -3.78
CA THR A 23 25.25 -73.34 -2.48
C THR A 23 26.51 -72.62 -2.01
N TYR A 24 26.36 -71.36 -1.62
CA TYR A 24 27.44 -70.49 -1.18
C TYR A 24 27.50 -70.42 0.35
N SER A 25 28.71 -70.35 0.90
CA SER A 25 28.93 -70.23 2.34
C SER A 25 30.26 -69.55 2.64
N LEU A 26 30.39 -68.96 3.83
CA LEU A 26 31.68 -68.48 4.34
C LEU A 26 32.39 -69.65 5.02
N SER A 27 33.63 -69.92 4.60
CA SER A 27 34.40 -71.09 5.04
C SER A 27 35.67 -70.75 5.83
N GLY A 28 36.03 -69.47 5.90
CA GLY A 28 37.23 -69.00 6.59
C GLY A 28 37.53 -67.53 6.31
N GLY A 29 38.75 -67.10 6.67
CA GLY A 29 39.19 -65.70 6.63
C GLY A 29 39.21 -65.08 8.02
N ALA A 30 40.12 -64.12 8.24
CA ALA A 30 40.27 -63.46 9.54
C ALA A 30 38.97 -62.72 9.95
N ASP A 31 38.21 -62.27 8.95
CA ASP A 31 37.12 -61.31 9.13
C ASP A 31 35.74 -61.90 8.84
N GLN A 32 35.63 -63.23 8.65
CA GLN A 32 34.39 -63.89 8.21
C GLN A 32 33.15 -63.57 9.06
N THR A 33 33.34 -63.20 10.34
CA THR A 33 32.24 -62.89 11.25
C THR A 33 31.55 -61.56 10.93
N LEU A 34 32.20 -60.69 10.17
CA LEU A 34 31.71 -59.37 9.77
C LEU A 34 30.84 -59.41 8.50
N PHE A 35 30.80 -60.55 7.81
CA PHE A 35 30.11 -60.69 6.53
C PHE A 35 28.87 -61.59 6.61
N ASN A 36 27.94 -61.33 5.70
CA ASN A 36 26.85 -62.21 5.31
C ASN A 36 27.11 -62.70 3.88
N ILE A 37 26.71 -63.94 3.58
CA ILE A 37 26.61 -64.43 2.20
C ILE A 37 25.25 -65.09 1.99
N ASP A 38 24.56 -64.69 0.93
CA ASP A 38 23.33 -65.36 0.53
C ASP A 38 23.67 -66.72 -0.09
N SER A 39 23.16 -67.79 0.53
CA SER A 39 23.53 -69.16 0.14
C SER A 39 23.05 -69.59 -1.24
N ALA A 40 22.08 -68.89 -1.85
CA ALA A 40 21.51 -69.24 -3.14
C ALA A 40 22.06 -68.36 -4.28
N THR A 41 22.32 -67.09 -3.99
CA THR A 41 22.69 -66.08 -4.98
C THR A 41 24.17 -65.72 -4.95
N GLY A 42 24.88 -66.02 -3.86
CA GLY A 42 26.30 -65.70 -3.71
C GLY A 42 26.59 -64.23 -3.39
N ILE A 43 25.55 -63.42 -3.13
CA ILE A 43 25.70 -62.02 -2.74
C ILE A 43 26.44 -61.95 -1.40
N LEU A 44 27.60 -61.29 -1.40
CA LEU A 44 28.42 -61.03 -0.23
C LEU A 44 28.21 -59.58 0.23
N SER A 45 27.90 -59.40 1.51
CA SER A 45 27.75 -58.08 2.12
C SER A 45 28.40 -58.03 3.50
N PHE A 46 28.77 -56.84 3.96
CA PHE A 46 29.04 -56.60 5.37
C PHE A 46 27.74 -56.66 6.19
N LYS A 47 27.86 -56.98 7.48
CA LYS A 47 26.77 -56.87 8.46
C LYS A 47 26.54 -55.45 8.94
N THR A 48 27.61 -54.67 8.99
CA THR A 48 27.64 -53.27 9.37
C THR A 48 28.58 -52.59 8.40
N ALA A 49 28.19 -51.42 7.89
CA ALA A 49 29.04 -50.65 7.00
C ALA A 49 30.43 -50.45 7.64
N PRO A 50 31.52 -50.77 6.94
CA PRO A 50 32.85 -50.49 7.44
C PRO A 50 33.10 -48.98 7.39
N ALA A 51 33.82 -48.46 8.38
CA ALA A 51 34.37 -47.12 8.36
C ALA A 51 35.86 -47.20 8.02
N TYR A 52 36.37 -46.23 7.27
CA TYR A 52 37.79 -46.04 7.05
C TYR A 52 38.44 -45.57 8.35
N ILE A 53 39.56 -46.18 8.75
CA ILE A 53 40.30 -45.77 9.93
C ILE A 53 41.65 -45.22 9.46
N ALA A 54 41.89 -43.92 9.70
CA ALA A 54 43.18 -43.30 9.39
C ALA A 54 44.32 -44.05 10.11
N ASN A 55 45.33 -44.50 9.34
CA ASN A 55 46.43 -45.34 9.81
C ASN A 55 46.04 -46.74 10.33
N GLY A 56 44.80 -47.19 10.06
CA GLY A 56 44.33 -48.56 10.28
C GLY A 56 44.78 -49.53 9.20
N ASP A 57 44.43 -50.81 9.35
CA ASP A 57 44.71 -51.84 8.33
C ASP A 57 43.73 -51.79 7.15
N ASN A 58 42.48 -51.33 7.36
CA ASN A 58 41.42 -51.06 6.37
C ASN A 58 41.20 -52.17 5.32
N ALA A 59 41.67 -53.38 5.60
CA ALA A 59 41.70 -54.50 4.68
C ALA A 59 41.06 -55.72 5.34
N TYR A 60 40.06 -56.28 4.67
CA TYR A 60 39.29 -57.42 5.16
C TYR A 60 39.54 -58.65 4.29
N THR A 61 39.68 -59.82 4.91
CA THR A 61 39.90 -61.08 4.22
C THR A 61 38.84 -62.12 4.57
N VAL A 62 38.12 -62.60 3.55
CA VAL A 62 37.09 -63.66 3.67
C VAL A 62 37.32 -64.78 2.67
N ILE A 63 37.02 -66.02 3.06
CA ILE A 63 37.11 -67.20 2.19
C ILE A 63 35.70 -67.71 1.89
N ILE A 64 35.29 -67.55 0.64
CA ILE A 64 34.00 -68.00 0.13
C ILE A 64 34.15 -69.45 -0.34
N LYS A 65 33.18 -70.29 0.00
CA LYS A 65 33.06 -71.66 -0.47
C LYS A 65 31.78 -71.84 -1.27
N VAL A 66 31.88 -72.53 -2.40
CA VAL A 66 30.74 -73.01 -3.17
C VAL A 66 30.71 -74.53 -3.18
N ALA A 67 29.52 -75.13 -3.03
CA ALA A 67 29.32 -76.57 -3.06
C ALA A 67 28.18 -76.97 -4.00
N ASP A 68 28.33 -78.10 -4.70
CA ASP A 68 27.37 -78.65 -5.68
C ASP A 68 26.25 -79.53 -5.05
N GLY A 69 26.33 -79.80 -3.74
CA GLY A 69 25.40 -80.70 -3.05
C GLY A 69 25.57 -82.21 -3.38
N LYS A 70 26.56 -82.57 -4.20
CA LYS A 70 26.97 -83.95 -4.57
C LYS A 70 28.36 -84.32 -4.06
N GLY A 71 29.07 -83.38 -3.45
CA GLY A 71 30.36 -83.58 -2.79
C GLY A 71 31.53 -82.87 -3.47
N GLY A 72 31.30 -82.11 -4.53
CA GLY A 72 32.24 -81.16 -5.11
C GLY A 72 32.16 -79.81 -4.41
N GLU A 73 33.33 -79.26 -4.07
CA GLU A 73 33.46 -77.98 -3.38
C GLU A 73 34.65 -77.20 -3.98
N ASP A 74 34.52 -75.88 -4.04
CA ASP A 74 35.61 -74.97 -4.38
C ASP A 74 35.63 -73.78 -3.42
N THR A 75 36.80 -73.16 -3.24
CA THR A 75 36.99 -72.04 -2.33
C THR A 75 37.81 -70.92 -2.95
N GLN A 76 37.42 -69.67 -2.70
CA GLN A 76 38.14 -68.49 -3.13
C GLN A 76 38.37 -67.54 -1.95
N THR A 77 39.59 -67.05 -1.80
CA THR A 77 39.91 -65.95 -0.88
C THR A 77 39.64 -64.62 -1.57
N LEU A 78 38.93 -63.73 -0.88
CA LEU A 78 38.66 -62.37 -1.30
C LEU A 78 39.30 -61.39 -0.31
N ASN A 79 40.06 -60.43 -0.84
CA ASN A 79 40.65 -59.31 -0.13
C ASN A 79 39.85 -58.05 -0.49
N ILE A 80 39.42 -57.30 0.52
CA ILE A 80 38.53 -56.15 0.38
C ILE A 80 39.20 -54.97 1.09
N ASP A 81 39.63 -53.98 0.32
CA ASP A 81 40.20 -52.75 0.85
C ASP A 81 39.10 -51.68 0.93
N ILE A 82 39.03 -51.01 2.08
CA ILE A 82 38.14 -49.86 2.32
C ILE A 82 38.91 -48.58 2.02
N LEU A 83 38.32 -47.77 1.15
CA LEU A 83 38.85 -46.48 0.73
C LEU A 83 38.08 -45.37 1.47
N LYS A 84 38.77 -44.25 1.73
CA LYS A 84 38.15 -43.04 2.25
C LYS A 84 37.19 -42.47 1.19
N ASP A 85 36.08 -41.94 1.68
CA ASP A 85 34.97 -41.36 0.93
C ASP A 85 34.48 -40.18 1.78
N THR A 86 34.96 -38.98 1.44
CA THR A 86 34.88 -37.79 2.29
C THR A 86 33.45 -37.26 2.37
N ASP A 87 32.82 -37.07 1.21
CA ASP A 87 31.46 -36.59 1.01
C ASP A 87 30.39 -37.70 1.04
N LYS A 88 30.80 -38.96 1.16
CA LYS A 88 29.92 -40.12 1.38
C LYS A 88 28.90 -40.32 0.26
N ASP A 89 29.21 -39.88 -0.95
CA ASP A 89 28.38 -40.07 -2.14
C ASP A 89 28.46 -41.52 -2.69
N GLY A 90 29.44 -42.29 -2.21
CA GLY A 90 29.70 -43.67 -2.58
C GLY A 90 30.62 -43.83 -3.80
N VAL A 91 31.31 -42.76 -4.19
CA VAL A 91 32.59 -42.74 -4.90
C VAL A 91 33.68 -42.74 -3.80
N ALA A 92 34.96 -42.72 -4.13
CA ALA A 92 36.01 -42.74 -3.11
C ALA A 92 37.04 -41.72 -3.53
N ASP A 93 37.60 -40.95 -2.59
CA ASP A 93 38.48 -39.79 -2.83
C ASP A 93 39.50 -40.00 -3.99
N VAL A 94 40.03 -41.21 -4.12
CA VAL A 94 41.04 -41.56 -5.13
C VAL A 94 40.51 -41.66 -6.57
N ASN A 95 39.20 -41.78 -6.75
CA ASN A 95 38.50 -41.84 -8.04
C ASN A 95 37.44 -40.74 -8.15
N ASP A 96 37.45 -39.80 -7.22
CA ASP A 96 36.49 -38.71 -7.14
C ASP A 96 36.94 -37.51 -7.95
N ALA A 97 35.99 -36.82 -8.59
CA ALA A 97 36.26 -35.58 -9.31
C ALA A 97 35.95 -34.33 -8.48
N ASP A 98 35.21 -34.48 -7.39
CA ASP A 98 34.72 -33.42 -6.48
C ASP A 98 34.63 -34.06 -5.08
N ILE A 99 35.65 -33.88 -4.22
CA ILE A 99 35.85 -34.78 -3.06
C ILE A 99 35.00 -34.36 -1.85
N ASP A 100 34.69 -33.07 -1.72
CA ASP A 100 33.81 -32.49 -0.70
C ASP A 100 32.36 -32.35 -1.18
N GLY A 101 32.13 -32.44 -2.50
CA GLY A 101 30.80 -32.53 -3.10
C GLY A 101 30.11 -31.18 -3.19
N ASP A 102 30.88 -30.10 -3.29
CA ASP A 102 30.38 -28.73 -3.32
C ASP A 102 29.95 -28.28 -4.74
N GLY A 103 30.34 -29.05 -5.76
CA GLY A 103 30.07 -28.80 -7.18
C GLY A 103 31.23 -28.20 -7.95
N ILE A 104 32.30 -27.76 -7.28
CA ILE A 104 33.54 -27.27 -7.87
C ILE A 104 34.50 -28.45 -8.03
N PRO A 105 35.04 -28.71 -9.24
CA PRO A 105 35.96 -29.82 -9.40
C PRO A 105 37.29 -29.59 -8.68
N ASN A 106 37.87 -30.67 -8.13
CA ASN A 106 39.23 -30.72 -7.56
C ASN A 106 40.32 -30.07 -8.44
N THR A 107 40.12 -30.04 -9.76
CA THR A 107 41.07 -29.43 -10.70
C THR A 107 41.04 -27.90 -10.71
N GLU A 108 39.93 -27.30 -10.29
CA GLU A 108 39.76 -25.85 -10.13
C GLU A 108 40.24 -25.41 -8.73
N GLU A 109 39.91 -26.14 -7.67
CA GLU A 109 40.24 -25.79 -6.28
C GLU A 109 41.72 -26.04 -5.95
N GLY A 110 42.21 -27.22 -6.32
CA GLY A 110 43.56 -27.65 -6.02
C GLY A 110 43.82 -27.89 -4.53
N THR A 111 45.07 -28.22 -4.20
CA THR A 111 45.47 -28.68 -2.86
C THR A 111 45.99 -27.55 -1.95
N THR A 112 45.67 -26.29 -2.27
CA THR A 112 46.00 -25.15 -1.41
C THR A 112 45.05 -25.07 -0.23
N ASP A 113 45.40 -24.25 0.74
CA ASP A 113 44.67 -24.03 2.00
C ASP A 113 44.72 -22.49 2.14
N PHE A 114 43.62 -21.82 1.78
CA PHE A 114 43.61 -20.38 1.56
C PHE A 114 43.48 -19.60 2.88
N ASP A 115 42.56 -20.01 3.74
CA ASP A 115 42.30 -19.41 5.05
C ASP A 115 43.28 -19.88 6.16
N ALA A 116 44.02 -20.96 5.90
CA ALA A 116 45.01 -21.58 6.80
C ALA A 116 44.42 -22.28 8.03
N ASP A 117 43.19 -22.80 7.96
CA ASP A 117 42.57 -23.60 9.02
C ASP A 117 43.13 -25.04 9.11
N GLY A 118 43.79 -25.49 8.04
CA GLY A 118 44.43 -26.80 7.91
C GLY A 118 43.63 -27.84 7.13
N ILE A 119 42.49 -27.47 6.57
CA ILE A 119 41.75 -28.14 5.50
C ILE A 119 42.30 -27.58 4.18
N ALA A 120 42.22 -28.35 3.09
CA ALA A 120 42.67 -27.88 1.78
C ALA A 120 41.42 -27.60 0.96
N ASN A 121 41.42 -26.56 0.13
CA ASN A 121 40.23 -26.07 -0.59
C ASN A 121 39.38 -27.20 -1.20
N GLN A 122 39.99 -28.17 -1.88
CA GLN A 122 39.31 -29.37 -2.43
C GLN A 122 38.76 -30.40 -1.41
N LEU A 123 38.65 -29.99 -0.15
CA LEU A 123 38.13 -30.72 1.01
C LEU A 123 37.39 -29.75 1.94
N ASP A 124 37.08 -28.55 1.48
CA ASP A 124 36.67 -27.39 2.27
C ASP A 124 35.42 -26.77 1.61
N LEU A 125 34.37 -26.54 2.40
CA LEU A 125 33.11 -26.00 1.86
C LEU A 125 33.02 -24.46 1.95
N ASP A 126 33.99 -23.80 2.59
CA ASP A 126 34.13 -22.35 2.75
C ASP A 126 35.64 -22.02 2.74
N SER A 127 36.23 -22.08 1.55
CA SER A 127 37.68 -22.10 1.34
C SER A 127 38.40 -20.84 1.85
N ASP A 128 37.71 -19.70 1.97
CA ASP A 128 38.28 -18.49 2.55
C ASP A 128 37.78 -18.12 3.95
N GLY A 129 36.85 -18.91 4.49
CA GLY A 129 36.42 -18.91 5.88
C GLY A 129 35.61 -17.68 6.25
N ASP A 130 34.93 -17.09 5.28
CA ASP A 130 34.17 -15.86 5.45
C ASP A 130 32.73 -16.11 5.94
N GLY A 131 32.25 -17.36 5.82
CA GLY A 131 30.92 -17.81 6.20
C GLY A 131 29.96 -18.01 5.04
N ILE A 132 30.37 -17.72 3.81
CA ILE A 132 29.62 -17.99 2.59
C ILE A 132 30.15 -19.30 1.99
N PRO A 133 29.26 -20.25 1.62
CA PRO A 133 29.72 -21.50 1.02
C PRO A 133 30.26 -21.33 -0.41
N ASP A 134 31.32 -22.08 -0.74
CA ASP A 134 32.04 -22.04 -2.02
C ASP A 134 31.11 -22.20 -3.24
N ASN A 135 30.11 -23.09 -3.16
CA ASN A 135 29.16 -23.32 -4.26
C ASN A 135 28.31 -22.09 -4.62
N ILE A 136 28.10 -21.21 -3.63
CA ILE A 136 27.30 -20.00 -3.78
C ILE A 136 28.15 -18.99 -4.50
N GLU A 137 29.39 -18.80 -4.03
CA GLU A 137 30.35 -17.85 -4.60
C GLU A 137 30.78 -18.23 -6.00
N ALA A 138 31.00 -19.52 -6.26
CA ALA A 138 31.37 -20.04 -7.57
C ALA A 138 30.34 -19.79 -8.69
N GLN A 139 29.15 -19.27 -8.37
CA GLN A 139 28.07 -19.01 -9.32
C GLN A 139 27.52 -17.59 -9.23
N THR A 140 27.16 -16.99 -10.38
CA THR A 140 26.43 -15.71 -10.41
C THR A 140 25.03 -15.87 -9.81
N THR A 141 24.47 -14.84 -9.16
CA THR A 141 23.12 -14.90 -8.56
C THR A 141 22.04 -15.27 -9.58
N ALA A 142 22.09 -14.70 -10.79
CA ALA A 142 21.12 -15.00 -11.85
C ALA A 142 21.30 -16.39 -12.48
N GLY A 143 22.52 -16.94 -12.39
CA GLY A 143 22.91 -18.23 -12.95
C GLY A 143 22.94 -19.37 -11.93
N PHE A 144 22.62 -19.08 -10.65
CA PHE A 144 22.71 -20.03 -9.55
C PHE A 144 21.87 -21.27 -9.82
N LYS A 145 22.52 -22.43 -9.75
CA LYS A 145 21.89 -23.74 -9.86
C LYS A 145 21.98 -24.44 -8.53
N VAL A 146 20.82 -24.89 -8.06
CA VAL A 146 20.72 -25.70 -6.84
C VAL A 146 21.23 -27.11 -7.13
N PRO A 147 22.04 -27.71 -6.25
CA PRO A 147 22.46 -29.10 -6.39
C PRO A 147 21.24 -30.04 -6.38
N SER A 148 21.28 -31.11 -7.18
CA SER A 148 20.17 -32.05 -7.28
C SER A 148 20.20 -33.16 -6.23
N GLY A 149 21.34 -33.36 -5.56
CA GLY A 149 21.64 -34.48 -4.69
C GLY A 149 21.75 -35.81 -5.44
N VAL A 150 21.99 -35.78 -6.75
CA VAL A 150 22.00 -36.96 -7.63
C VAL A 150 23.29 -37.02 -8.42
N ASP A 151 24.07 -38.08 -8.20
CA ASP A 151 25.16 -38.50 -9.07
C ASP A 151 24.81 -39.87 -9.69
N ALA A 152 24.16 -39.85 -10.86
CA ALA A 152 23.76 -41.08 -11.55
C ALA A 152 24.91 -41.77 -12.29
N ASN A 153 25.90 -41.00 -12.75
CA ASN A 153 27.08 -41.44 -13.50
C ASN A 153 28.21 -41.94 -12.61
N LYS A 154 28.16 -41.67 -11.30
CA LYS A 154 29.14 -42.07 -10.29
C LYS A 154 30.52 -41.50 -10.57
N ASP A 155 30.56 -40.24 -11.00
CA ASP A 155 31.81 -39.51 -11.23
C ASP A 155 32.13 -38.45 -10.17
N GLY A 156 31.32 -38.37 -9.11
CA GLY A 156 31.56 -37.52 -7.95
C GLY A 156 30.92 -36.13 -8.03
N VAL A 157 30.50 -35.71 -9.23
CA VAL A 157 29.91 -34.38 -9.44
C VAL A 157 28.41 -34.49 -9.53
N ASP A 158 27.67 -33.59 -8.89
CA ASP A 158 26.21 -33.54 -9.00
C ASP A 158 25.76 -33.34 -10.47
N ASP A 159 24.77 -34.13 -10.89
CA ASP A 159 24.21 -34.10 -12.25
C ASP A 159 23.67 -32.69 -12.65
N ALA A 160 23.37 -31.81 -11.68
CA ALA A 160 22.99 -30.42 -11.92
C ALA A 160 24.11 -29.57 -12.56
N TYR A 161 25.37 -29.94 -12.31
CA TYR A 161 26.55 -29.21 -12.76
C TYR A 161 27.22 -29.84 -13.98
N GLY A 162 26.92 -31.11 -14.27
CA GLY A 162 27.33 -31.81 -15.49
C GLY A 162 28.81 -32.19 -15.51
N ALA A 163 29.72 -31.23 -15.67
CA ALA A 163 31.18 -31.47 -15.57
C ALA A 163 31.81 -30.70 -14.40
N GLY A 164 30.98 -30.06 -13.58
CA GLY A 164 31.36 -29.18 -12.47
C GLY A 164 31.13 -27.71 -12.77
N LEU A 165 31.13 -26.92 -11.70
CA LEU A 165 31.07 -25.46 -11.74
C LEU A 165 32.38 -24.88 -12.29
N THR A 166 32.27 -23.70 -12.91
CA THR A 166 33.43 -22.89 -13.26
C THR A 166 33.33 -21.62 -12.42
N PRO A 167 34.18 -21.46 -11.39
CA PRO A 167 34.03 -20.38 -10.42
C PRO A 167 34.05 -18.98 -11.07
N VAL A 168 33.15 -18.14 -10.59
CA VAL A 168 33.07 -16.72 -10.94
C VAL A 168 34.30 -15.98 -10.41
N ASP A 169 34.62 -14.88 -11.10
CA ASP A 169 35.69 -13.92 -10.81
C ASP A 169 35.07 -12.57 -11.16
N THR A 170 34.45 -11.94 -10.16
CA THR A 170 33.54 -10.79 -10.32
C THR A 170 34.25 -9.57 -10.92
N GLU A 171 35.50 -9.36 -10.53
CA GLU A 171 36.38 -8.27 -10.93
C GLU A 171 37.34 -8.64 -12.08
N ALA A 172 37.36 -9.90 -12.48
CA ALA A 172 38.23 -10.47 -13.52
C ALA A 172 39.74 -10.27 -13.23
N ASP A 173 40.13 -10.26 -11.96
CA ASP A 173 41.51 -10.04 -11.53
C ASP A 173 42.34 -11.33 -11.42
N GLY A 174 41.67 -12.48 -11.51
CA GLY A 174 42.23 -13.82 -11.48
C GLY A 174 42.15 -14.51 -10.13
N LYS A 175 41.62 -13.84 -9.09
CA LYS A 175 41.13 -14.47 -7.87
C LYS A 175 39.66 -14.88 -8.10
N LYS A 176 39.25 -15.96 -7.45
CA LYS A 176 37.90 -16.51 -7.62
C LYS A 176 37.09 -16.10 -6.41
N ASP A 177 35.80 -15.81 -6.60
CA ASP A 177 34.94 -15.29 -5.53
C ASP A 177 34.99 -16.18 -4.28
N TYR A 178 34.93 -17.51 -4.42
CA TYR A 178 35.04 -18.48 -3.29
C TYR A 178 36.41 -18.51 -2.57
N LEU A 179 37.34 -17.66 -3.01
CA LEU A 179 38.65 -17.46 -2.39
C LEU A 179 38.85 -16.00 -2.03
N ASP A 180 37.85 -15.13 -2.22
CA ASP A 180 37.95 -13.70 -2.04
C ASP A 180 37.00 -13.10 -1.02
N LEU A 181 37.52 -12.95 0.20
CA LEU A 181 36.96 -12.12 1.27
C LEU A 181 36.38 -10.74 0.88
N ASP A 182 36.77 -10.11 -0.24
CA ASP A 182 36.21 -8.84 -0.74
C ASP A 182 36.12 -8.93 -2.28
N SER A 183 35.13 -9.69 -2.76
CA SER A 183 34.93 -10.06 -4.17
C SER A 183 34.77 -8.87 -5.12
N GLU A 184 34.31 -7.71 -4.63
CA GLU A 184 34.21 -6.48 -5.44
C GLU A 184 35.31 -5.45 -5.14
N ASN A 185 36.17 -5.74 -4.17
CA ASN A 185 37.34 -4.95 -3.74
C ASN A 185 36.97 -3.52 -3.32
N THR A 186 35.82 -3.36 -2.66
CA THR A 186 35.30 -2.04 -2.26
C THR A 186 35.54 -1.69 -0.79
N GLY A 187 36.17 -2.58 -0.03
CA GLY A 187 36.66 -2.31 1.32
C GLY A 187 35.72 -2.73 2.46
N GLY A 188 34.69 -3.51 2.15
CA GLY A 188 33.96 -4.39 3.06
C GLY A 188 34.33 -5.85 2.77
N ASP A 189 34.30 -6.71 3.79
CA ASP A 189 34.43 -8.15 3.53
C ASP A 189 33.04 -8.69 3.12
N ASP A 190 32.97 -9.67 2.21
CA ASP A 190 31.73 -10.23 1.62
C ASP A 190 30.70 -10.63 2.69
N ASN A 191 31.15 -11.24 3.78
CA ASN A 191 30.32 -11.57 4.94
C ASN A 191 29.63 -10.38 5.64
N THR A 192 30.23 -9.19 5.58
CA THR A 192 29.67 -7.97 6.18
C THR A 192 28.52 -7.43 5.32
N GLU A 193 28.57 -7.72 4.03
CA GLU A 193 27.63 -7.21 3.03
C GLU A 193 26.51 -8.21 2.71
N SER A 194 26.69 -9.49 3.04
CA SER A 194 25.76 -10.60 2.81
C SER A 194 24.78 -10.87 3.96
N ASP A 195 24.77 -10.03 5.01
CA ASP A 195 23.98 -10.21 6.25
C ASP A 195 24.22 -11.57 6.93
N VAL A 196 25.41 -12.16 6.71
CA VAL A 196 25.81 -13.43 7.31
C VAL A 196 25.84 -13.30 8.84
N PRO A 197 25.24 -14.25 9.59
CA PRO A 197 25.32 -14.25 11.04
C PRO A 197 26.77 -14.28 11.53
N VAL A 198 27.04 -13.62 12.66
CA VAL A 198 28.38 -13.65 13.27
C VAL A 198 28.82 -15.09 13.52
N LEU A 199 29.90 -15.51 12.85
CA LEU A 199 30.51 -16.84 12.96
C LEU A 199 30.88 -17.16 14.40
N SER A 200 30.66 -18.40 14.81
CA SER A 200 30.94 -18.87 16.17
C SER A 200 32.41 -19.27 16.38
N GLY A 201 33.16 -19.45 15.29
CA GLY A 201 34.49 -20.07 15.23
C GLY A 201 34.48 -21.55 15.59
N VAL A 202 33.32 -22.21 15.48
CA VAL A 202 33.13 -23.63 15.81
C VAL A 202 32.68 -24.34 14.56
N ASP A 203 33.48 -25.33 14.17
CA ASP A 203 33.19 -26.29 13.12
C ASP A 203 33.31 -27.69 13.76
N ALA A 204 32.16 -28.31 13.99
CA ALA A 204 32.07 -29.55 14.77
C ALA A 204 32.51 -30.79 14.00
N ASP A 205 32.23 -30.87 12.71
CA ASP A 205 32.47 -32.05 11.87
C ASP A 205 33.64 -31.91 10.89
N LYS A 206 34.25 -30.71 10.84
CA LYS A 206 35.49 -30.34 10.16
C LYS A 206 35.33 -30.27 8.65
N ASP A 207 34.24 -29.67 8.19
CA ASP A 207 33.95 -29.45 6.78
C ASP A 207 34.23 -28.05 6.25
N GLY A 208 34.75 -27.18 7.12
CA GLY A 208 35.11 -25.81 6.77
C GLY A 208 34.02 -24.80 7.06
N LEU A 209 32.75 -25.23 7.17
CA LEU A 209 31.65 -24.33 7.49
C LEU A 209 31.45 -24.18 9.01
N ASP A 210 31.10 -22.97 9.43
CA ASP A 210 30.81 -22.69 10.83
C ASP A 210 29.41 -23.19 11.25
N ASP A 211 29.30 -23.82 12.43
CA ASP A 211 28.04 -24.30 13.04
C ASP A 211 26.96 -23.20 13.19
N ALA A 212 27.31 -21.91 13.06
CA ALA A 212 26.34 -20.81 13.04
C ALA A 212 25.53 -20.76 11.73
N ILE A 213 26.04 -21.40 10.67
CA ILE A 213 25.57 -21.35 9.29
C ILE A 213 25.28 -22.77 8.79
N ASP A 214 26.10 -23.75 9.19
CA ASP A 214 25.84 -25.17 9.00
C ASP A 214 24.82 -25.69 10.04
N SER A 215 23.87 -26.50 9.57
CA SER A 215 22.84 -27.12 10.40
C SER A 215 22.89 -28.65 10.42
N ASP A 216 23.84 -29.26 9.71
CA ASP A 216 24.04 -30.71 9.65
C ASP A 216 25.51 -31.13 9.83
N ASP A 217 25.93 -31.17 11.10
CA ASP A 217 27.24 -31.61 11.60
C ASP A 217 27.57 -33.12 11.37
N THR A 218 27.02 -33.75 10.32
CA THR A 218 27.23 -35.18 10.04
C THR A 218 27.60 -35.52 8.60
N ARG A 219 27.58 -34.55 7.67
CA ARG A 219 27.70 -34.79 6.23
C ARG A 219 28.42 -33.64 5.51
N PHE A 220 29.72 -33.76 5.24
CA PHE A 220 30.16 -33.60 3.83
C PHE A 220 29.23 -34.36 2.87
N GLY A 221 28.82 -33.80 1.73
CA GLY A 221 27.99 -34.53 0.78
C GLY A 221 27.41 -33.73 -0.38
N PRO A 222 26.85 -34.41 -1.41
CA PRO A 222 26.39 -33.86 -2.70
C PRO A 222 25.17 -32.93 -2.62
N ALA A 223 24.79 -32.55 -1.39
CA ALA A 223 23.78 -31.57 -1.08
C ALA A 223 24.39 -30.36 -0.34
N ASN A 224 25.70 -30.14 -0.46
CA ASN A 224 26.49 -29.12 0.25
C ASN A 224 26.17 -29.09 1.74
N ALA A 225 26.50 -30.15 2.47
CA ALA A 225 26.20 -30.26 3.91
C ALA A 225 24.74 -30.00 4.31
N GLY A 226 23.79 -30.16 3.40
CA GLY A 226 22.38 -29.87 3.70
C GLY A 226 22.10 -28.38 3.89
N ILE A 227 22.93 -27.49 3.31
CA ILE A 227 22.64 -26.08 3.07
C ILE A 227 21.34 -26.01 2.22
N THR A 228 20.21 -26.09 2.91
CA THR A 228 18.92 -25.75 2.35
C THR A 228 18.75 -24.26 2.53
N ASP A 229 19.20 -23.47 1.56
CA ASP A 229 18.81 -22.06 1.45
C ASP A 229 19.24 -21.27 2.71
N VAL A 230 20.50 -21.41 3.16
CA VAL A 230 20.99 -20.72 4.39
C VAL A 230 20.86 -19.21 4.28
N LEU A 231 20.67 -18.70 3.07
CA LEU A 231 20.23 -17.35 2.88
C LEU A 231 18.84 -17.34 2.23
N ALA A 232 17.82 -17.44 3.10
CA ALA A 232 16.42 -17.13 2.75
C ALA A 232 16.24 -15.71 2.13
N ALA A 233 17.33 -14.92 2.09
CA ALA A 233 17.48 -13.61 1.47
C ALA A 233 18.04 -13.63 0.03
N TYR A 234 18.41 -14.77 -0.56
CA TYR A 234 19.08 -14.74 -1.87
C TYR A 234 18.04 -14.59 -2.98
N PRO A 235 18.16 -13.57 -3.87
CA PRO A 235 17.08 -13.24 -4.78
C PRO A 235 16.85 -14.38 -5.78
N LYS A 236 15.76 -15.12 -5.59
CA LYS A 236 15.16 -16.00 -6.61
C LYS A 236 14.69 -15.22 -7.85
N THR A 237 14.83 -13.89 -7.85
CA THR A 237 14.29 -12.92 -8.79
C THR A 237 15.31 -12.33 -9.77
N GLY A 238 16.58 -12.74 -9.73
CA GLY A 238 17.58 -12.35 -10.75
C GLY A 238 18.16 -10.94 -10.60
N VAL A 239 18.15 -10.38 -9.38
CA VAL A 239 18.95 -9.21 -9.00
C VAL A 239 20.17 -9.72 -8.25
N GLU A 240 21.35 -9.20 -8.58
CA GLU A 240 22.64 -9.57 -7.99
C GLU A 240 22.69 -9.18 -6.49
N VAL A 241 23.29 -10.03 -5.66
CA VAL A 241 23.45 -9.78 -4.21
C VAL A 241 24.52 -8.73 -3.94
N ASN A 242 24.41 -8.06 -2.78
CA ASN A 242 25.13 -6.81 -2.48
C ASN A 242 26.66 -6.94 -2.50
N TRP A 243 27.21 -8.04 -1.97
CA TRP A 243 28.64 -8.40 -1.99
C TRP A 243 29.21 -8.72 -3.39
N ARG A 244 28.46 -8.39 -4.45
CA ARG A 244 28.90 -8.52 -5.84
C ARG A 244 28.60 -7.25 -6.65
N LEU A 245 28.17 -6.16 -5.99
CA LEU A 245 27.82 -4.88 -6.62
C LEU A 245 28.85 -3.79 -6.29
N PRO A 246 29.60 -3.25 -7.28
CA PRO A 246 30.59 -2.21 -7.01
C PRO A 246 29.95 -0.88 -6.53
N ASN A 247 30.40 -0.33 -5.40
CA ASN A 247 30.02 1.00 -4.93
C ASN A 247 30.51 2.13 -5.87
N THR A 248 29.65 3.11 -6.24
CA THR A 248 30.07 4.31 -6.98
C THR A 248 29.95 5.60 -6.15
N PRO A 249 30.96 6.51 -6.19
CA PRO A 249 30.90 7.74 -5.38
C PRO A 249 29.75 8.70 -5.75
N PRO A 250 29.27 9.53 -4.80
CA PRO A 250 28.17 10.46 -5.05
C PRO A 250 28.48 11.47 -6.15
N GLU A 251 27.55 11.78 -7.04
CA GLU A 251 27.72 12.72 -8.14
C GLU A 251 27.05 14.08 -7.84
N PHE A 252 27.79 15.19 -7.96
CA PHE A 252 27.23 16.54 -7.75
C PHE A 252 26.21 16.92 -8.82
N THR A 253 25.02 17.33 -8.38
CA THR A 253 23.96 17.87 -9.24
C THR A 253 23.80 19.40 -9.10
N SER A 254 24.35 19.99 -8.04
CA SER A 254 24.35 21.44 -7.84
C SER A 254 25.24 22.20 -8.84
N ALA A 255 24.87 23.46 -9.09
CA ALA A 255 25.62 24.37 -9.97
C ALA A 255 27.03 24.68 -9.43
N ASN A 256 27.97 24.90 -10.35
CA ASN A 256 29.37 25.24 -10.04
C ASN A 256 29.65 26.76 -9.97
N ALA A 257 28.62 27.61 -10.09
CA ALA A 257 28.74 29.06 -9.94
C ALA A 257 27.41 29.71 -9.53
N VAL A 258 27.49 30.82 -8.79
CA VAL A 258 26.34 31.62 -8.32
C VAL A 258 26.70 33.10 -8.19
N VAL A 259 25.70 33.99 -8.33
CA VAL A 259 25.82 35.44 -8.14
C VAL A 259 24.90 35.88 -6.99
N VAL A 260 25.36 36.78 -6.13
CA VAL A 260 24.61 37.34 -5.01
C VAL A 260 24.74 38.86 -4.97
N ASP A 261 23.72 39.55 -4.44
CA ASP A 261 23.78 40.99 -4.24
C ASP A 261 24.61 41.33 -3.00
N GLU A 262 25.19 42.53 -2.99
CA GLU A 262 25.90 43.03 -1.82
C GLU A 262 24.99 43.24 -0.59
N ASN A 263 25.59 43.59 0.55
CA ASN A 263 24.88 43.90 1.79
C ASN A 263 24.10 42.73 2.45
N SER A 264 24.32 41.46 2.03
CA SER A 264 23.65 40.25 2.57
C SER A 264 24.59 39.12 3.04
N THR A 265 24.16 38.31 4.02
CA THR A 265 24.85 37.09 4.50
C THR A 265 23.99 35.82 4.43
N ALA A 266 22.94 35.84 3.61
CA ALA A 266 22.04 34.70 3.41
C ALA A 266 22.75 33.44 2.84
N VAL A 267 22.02 32.32 2.78
CA VAL A 267 22.50 31.11 2.08
C VAL A 267 22.77 31.47 0.62
N VAL A 268 24.00 31.24 0.17
CA VAL A 268 24.41 31.58 -1.21
C VAL A 268 24.16 30.42 -2.18
N LEU A 269 24.24 29.17 -1.70
CA LEU A 269 23.98 27.96 -2.48
C LEU A 269 23.78 26.77 -1.53
N ASN A 270 22.85 25.88 -1.87
CA ASN A 270 22.74 24.54 -1.28
C ASN A 270 23.40 23.53 -2.23
N VAL A 271 24.36 22.75 -1.72
CA VAL A 271 25.09 21.74 -2.48
C VAL A 271 24.31 20.43 -2.46
N ALA A 272 24.09 19.84 -3.63
CA ALA A 272 23.30 18.62 -3.81
C ALA A 272 24.06 17.58 -4.63
N VAL A 273 23.89 16.31 -4.25
CA VAL A 273 24.46 15.15 -4.94
C VAL A 273 23.38 14.09 -5.21
N THR A 274 23.62 13.22 -6.18
CA THR A 274 22.87 11.99 -6.44
C THR A 274 23.80 10.80 -6.28
N ASP A 275 23.24 9.66 -5.89
CA ASP A 275 23.98 8.44 -5.60
C ASP A 275 23.29 7.22 -6.27
N ASP A 276 23.99 6.11 -6.47
CA ASP A 276 23.55 4.97 -7.29
C ASP A 276 22.50 4.06 -6.63
N LYS A 277 22.22 4.26 -5.33
CA LYS A 277 21.14 3.61 -4.58
C LYS A 277 21.20 2.08 -4.60
N ASN A 278 22.35 1.50 -4.27
CA ASN A 278 22.33 0.21 -3.56
C ASN A 278 21.50 0.35 -2.24
N SER A 279 21.32 -0.69 -1.42
CA SER A 279 20.32 -0.71 -0.32
C SER A 279 20.64 0.20 0.89
N GLU A 280 21.01 1.46 0.65
CA GLU A 280 21.26 2.54 1.59
C GLU A 280 19.95 3.13 2.13
N ALA A 281 19.27 2.36 2.97
CA ALA A 281 18.02 2.81 3.56
C ALA A 281 18.22 3.86 4.68
N THR A 282 19.44 4.24 5.09
CA THR A 282 19.64 5.24 6.19
C THR A 282 20.94 6.08 6.21
N SER A 283 21.87 5.97 5.27
CA SER A 283 23.12 6.75 5.26
C SER A 283 22.88 8.24 4.92
N THR A 284 23.64 9.13 5.55
CA THR A 284 23.54 10.60 5.36
C THR A 284 24.83 11.07 4.67
N ILE A 285 24.74 11.61 3.44
CA ILE A 285 25.90 12.21 2.75
C ILE A 285 26.54 13.30 3.62
N GLY A 286 27.87 13.23 3.80
CA GLY A 286 28.65 14.20 4.56
C GLY A 286 29.30 15.26 3.66
N TYR A 287 29.04 16.54 3.94
CA TYR A 287 29.61 17.68 3.20
C TYR A 287 30.74 18.39 3.96
N SER A 288 31.79 18.80 3.25
CA SER A 288 32.87 19.61 3.82
C SER A 288 33.56 20.52 2.80
N ILE A 289 34.11 21.64 3.27
CA ILE A 289 35.02 22.49 2.48
C ILE A 289 36.44 21.96 2.70
N VAL A 290 37.12 21.60 1.61
CA VAL A 290 38.42 20.87 1.67
C VAL A 290 39.63 21.69 1.23
N GLY A 291 39.47 22.97 0.88
CA GLY A 291 40.59 23.87 0.62
C GLY A 291 40.47 24.71 -0.66
N SER A 292 40.44 26.04 -0.50
CA SER A 292 40.57 27.09 -1.51
C SER A 292 41.20 28.37 -0.92
N ASP A 293 41.38 29.39 -1.75
CA ASP A 293 41.92 30.69 -1.34
C ASP A 293 40.95 31.56 -0.51
N ASP A 294 39.64 31.29 -0.57
CA ASP A 294 38.59 32.12 0.05
C ASP A 294 37.76 31.40 1.15
N ASP A 295 38.04 30.13 1.44
CA ASP A 295 37.33 29.28 2.41
C ASP A 295 37.11 29.95 3.78
N ALA A 296 38.08 30.74 4.24
CA ALA A 296 38.02 31.39 5.55
C ALA A 296 36.81 32.34 5.68
N ARG A 297 36.20 32.76 4.57
CA ARG A 297 35.07 33.70 4.51
C ARG A 297 33.71 32.99 4.52
N PHE A 298 33.70 31.67 4.38
CA PHE A 298 32.47 30.88 4.24
C PHE A 298 32.31 29.83 5.34
N THR A 299 31.07 29.34 5.48
CA THR A 299 30.69 28.16 6.27
C THR A 299 29.85 27.23 5.42
N ILE A 300 29.97 25.91 5.62
CA ILE A 300 29.08 24.88 5.05
C ILE A 300 28.41 24.08 6.18
N ASP A 301 27.13 23.74 6.05
CA ASP A 301 26.47 22.77 6.90
C ASP A 301 26.82 21.34 6.45
N ALA A 302 27.33 20.51 7.37
CA ALA A 302 27.85 19.19 7.06
C ALA A 302 26.77 18.15 6.68
N LYS A 303 25.49 18.44 6.94
CA LYS A 303 24.36 17.56 6.63
C LYS A 303 23.52 18.08 5.48
N THR A 304 23.28 19.38 5.42
CA THR A 304 22.41 19.97 4.38
C THR A 304 23.16 20.47 3.16
N GLY A 305 24.46 20.78 3.28
CA GLY A 305 25.25 21.34 2.17
C GLY A 305 25.09 22.85 1.97
N ASP A 306 24.48 23.59 2.91
CA ASP A 306 24.24 25.03 2.78
C ASP A 306 25.50 25.89 2.97
N ILE A 307 25.80 26.77 2.01
CA ILE A 307 26.95 27.70 2.03
C ILE A 307 26.52 29.13 2.44
N LYS A 308 27.30 29.83 3.28
CA LYS A 308 27.05 31.23 3.71
C LYS A 308 28.32 32.09 3.82
N PHE A 309 28.20 33.40 3.61
CA PHE A 309 29.23 34.40 3.96
C PHE A 309 29.28 34.66 5.48
N LYS A 310 30.49 34.88 6.01
CA LYS A 310 30.69 35.28 7.42
C LYS A 310 30.49 36.78 7.69
N LEU A 311 30.66 37.64 6.68
CA LEU A 311 30.52 39.10 6.75
C LEU A 311 29.79 39.61 5.50
N THR A 312 29.05 40.72 5.62
CA THR A 312 28.33 41.35 4.51
C THR A 312 29.32 41.85 3.44
N PRO A 313 29.15 41.47 2.17
CA PRO A 313 29.93 42.02 1.06
C PRO A 313 29.49 43.46 0.71
N ASP A 314 30.40 44.25 0.13
CA ASP A 314 30.24 45.67 -0.30
C ASP A 314 30.91 45.76 -1.69
N TYR A 315 30.15 46.11 -2.73
CA TYR A 315 30.55 46.05 -4.14
C TYR A 315 31.59 47.12 -4.46
N GLU A 316 31.49 48.31 -3.88
CA GLU A 316 32.44 49.41 -4.03
C GLU A 316 33.74 49.12 -3.25
N LYS A 317 33.73 48.15 -2.31
CA LYS A 317 34.86 47.75 -1.46
C LYS A 317 35.05 46.21 -1.37
N PRO A 318 35.43 45.53 -2.47
CA PRO A 318 35.63 44.08 -2.53
C PRO A 318 36.66 43.58 -1.51
N THR A 319 36.34 42.43 -0.88
CA THR A 319 37.22 41.83 0.13
C THR A 319 37.97 40.59 -0.38
N ASP A 320 37.52 39.93 -1.46
CA ASP A 320 38.15 38.75 -2.08
C ASP A 320 39.65 38.97 -2.38
N LYS A 321 40.40 37.89 -2.57
CA LYS A 321 41.88 37.96 -2.60
C LYS A 321 42.41 38.81 -3.77
N ASN A 322 41.72 38.79 -4.91
CA ASN A 322 42.04 39.46 -6.17
C ASN A 322 41.26 40.77 -6.38
N LYS A 323 40.26 41.05 -5.54
CA LYS A 323 39.38 42.23 -5.57
C LYS A 323 38.56 42.37 -6.85
N ASP A 324 38.11 41.24 -7.39
CA ASP A 324 37.26 41.20 -8.60
C ASP A 324 35.82 40.77 -8.31
N ASN A 325 35.42 40.74 -7.03
CA ASN A 325 34.09 40.35 -6.57
C ASN A 325 33.75 38.87 -6.89
N ALA A 326 34.72 37.98 -7.15
CA ALA A 326 34.51 36.55 -7.35
C ALA A 326 35.29 35.66 -6.35
N TYR A 327 34.58 34.86 -5.56
CA TYR A 327 35.11 34.01 -4.49
C TYR A 327 35.07 32.53 -4.91
N ILE A 328 36.15 31.77 -4.68
CA ILE A 328 36.27 30.36 -5.11
C ILE A 328 36.18 29.42 -3.90
N LEU A 329 35.51 28.28 -4.02
CA LEU A 329 35.35 27.24 -2.98
C LEU A 329 35.56 25.83 -3.56
N SER A 330 36.11 24.90 -2.77
CA SER A 330 36.19 23.46 -3.12
C SER A 330 35.45 22.62 -2.09
N ILE A 331 34.41 21.92 -2.54
CA ILE A 331 33.51 21.11 -1.71
C ILE A 331 33.78 19.62 -1.94
N LYS A 332 33.76 18.84 -0.86
CA LYS A 332 33.84 17.37 -0.85
C LYS A 332 32.54 16.79 -0.29
N ALA A 333 31.98 15.80 -0.98
CA ALA A 333 30.87 14.99 -0.53
C ALA A 333 31.32 13.53 -0.42
N CYS A 334 30.91 12.83 0.63
CA CYS A 334 31.17 11.39 0.81
C CYS A 334 29.92 10.65 1.31
N ASP A 335 29.73 9.42 0.85
CA ASP A 335 28.77 8.45 1.38
C ASP A 335 29.30 7.77 2.67
N ALA A 336 28.53 6.83 3.24
CA ALA A 336 28.91 6.13 4.47
C ALA A 336 29.87 4.95 4.21
N GLU A 337 29.91 4.47 2.98
CA GLU A 337 30.61 3.34 2.41
C GLU A 337 32.03 3.73 1.94
N GLY A 338 32.34 5.04 1.93
CA GLY A 338 33.68 5.60 1.71
C GLY A 338 33.90 6.21 0.32
N GLY A 339 32.92 6.16 -0.58
CA GLY A 339 32.92 6.85 -1.86
C GLY A 339 32.90 8.37 -1.67
N CYS A 340 33.80 9.08 -2.34
CA CYS A 340 33.88 10.54 -2.24
C CYS A 340 34.10 11.23 -3.58
N SER A 341 33.43 12.36 -3.77
CA SER A 341 33.60 13.24 -4.93
C SER A 341 33.88 14.69 -4.51
N ASN A 342 34.39 15.50 -5.43
CA ASN A 342 34.70 16.93 -5.19
C ASN A 342 34.14 17.83 -6.30
N GLN A 343 33.68 19.03 -5.95
CA GLN A 343 33.25 20.08 -6.89
C GLN A 343 33.82 21.46 -6.50
N THR A 344 34.26 22.25 -7.48
CA THR A 344 34.66 23.66 -7.29
C THR A 344 33.49 24.60 -7.62
N ILE A 345 33.25 25.58 -6.76
CA ILE A 345 32.13 26.53 -6.85
C ILE A 345 32.66 27.98 -6.85
N ILE A 346 32.09 28.86 -7.70
CA ILE A 346 32.41 30.30 -7.77
C ILE A 346 31.22 31.15 -7.30
N VAL A 347 31.42 32.08 -6.38
CA VAL A 347 30.38 33.01 -5.87
C VAL A 347 30.74 34.45 -6.26
N SER A 348 29.90 35.18 -6.98
CA SER A 348 30.16 36.58 -7.42
C SER A 348 29.22 37.61 -6.77
N VAL A 349 29.67 38.85 -6.53
CA VAL A 349 28.89 39.94 -5.88
C VAL A 349 28.48 41.06 -6.88
N ALA A 350 27.25 41.61 -6.76
CA ALA A 350 26.67 42.70 -7.58
C ALA A 350 26.34 44.01 -6.79
N ASP A 351 26.16 45.13 -7.52
CA ASP A 351 26.01 46.57 -7.10
C ASP A 351 24.52 47.02 -6.96
N VAL A 352 24.20 48.02 -6.10
CA VAL A 352 22.83 48.50 -5.76
C VAL A 352 22.69 50.07 -5.63
N ASP A 353 21.52 50.67 -6.00
CA ASP A 353 21.20 52.15 -6.12
C ASP A 353 20.72 52.89 -4.81
N GLU A 354 20.84 54.24 -4.71
CA GLU A 354 20.69 55.08 -3.44
C GLU A 354 19.76 56.34 -3.51
N ASP A 355 19.35 56.95 -2.36
CA ASP A 355 18.42 58.14 -2.16
C ASP A 355 19.01 59.22 -1.20
N ASN A 356 19.20 60.47 -1.65
CA ASN A 356 19.96 61.53 -0.96
C ASN A 356 19.18 62.57 -0.11
N ASP A 357 18.03 63.05 -0.54
CA ASP A 357 17.25 64.05 0.22
C ASP A 357 16.18 63.42 1.12
N ALA A 358 16.06 62.09 1.05
CA ALA A 358 15.25 61.25 1.90
C ALA A 358 13.75 61.57 1.79
N ASP A 359 13.31 62.04 0.62
CA ASP A 359 11.90 62.12 0.23
C ASP A 359 11.34 60.76 -0.26
N GLY A 360 12.23 59.76 -0.43
CA GLY A 360 11.92 58.39 -0.83
C GLY A 360 12.14 58.10 -2.32
N LEU A 361 12.61 59.07 -3.10
CA LEU A 361 12.90 58.92 -4.52
C LEU A 361 14.40 58.71 -4.76
N MET A 362 14.78 57.57 -5.35
CA MET A 362 16.19 57.28 -5.63
C MET A 362 16.80 58.32 -6.58
N ASP A 363 18.07 58.63 -6.37
CA ASP A 363 18.83 59.65 -7.11
C ASP A 363 18.77 59.48 -8.63
N SER A 364 18.72 58.22 -9.08
CA SER A 364 18.63 57.88 -10.50
C SER A 364 17.29 58.30 -11.12
N VAL A 365 16.21 58.34 -10.32
CA VAL A 365 14.83 58.60 -10.73
C VAL A 365 14.51 60.09 -10.70
N GLU A 366 14.87 60.80 -9.64
CA GLU A 366 14.66 62.25 -9.51
C GLU A 366 15.22 63.02 -10.72
N LYS A 367 16.44 62.66 -11.13
CA LYS A 367 17.11 63.23 -12.30
C LYS A 367 16.35 63.02 -13.61
N THR A 368 15.55 61.97 -13.70
CA THR A 368 14.74 61.64 -14.88
C THR A 368 13.44 62.44 -14.89
N LEU A 369 12.81 62.64 -13.73
CA LEU A 369 11.53 63.33 -13.58
C LEU A 369 11.66 64.86 -13.56
N GLY A 370 12.84 65.37 -13.22
CA GLY A 370 13.11 66.80 -13.22
C GLY A 370 12.74 67.50 -11.91
N THR A 371 12.46 66.72 -10.87
CA THR A 371 12.39 67.13 -9.46
C THR A 371 13.79 67.53 -8.96
N ASP A 372 13.87 68.23 -7.82
CA ASP A 372 15.12 68.77 -7.30
C ASP A 372 15.76 67.85 -6.24
N LEU A 373 16.97 67.30 -6.52
CA LEU A 373 17.78 66.38 -5.68
C LEU A 373 18.07 66.85 -4.22
N TRP A 374 17.57 68.02 -3.84
CA TRP A 374 17.75 68.65 -2.53
C TRP A 374 16.49 69.36 -2.01
N ASN A 375 15.34 69.26 -2.69
CA ASN A 375 14.06 69.88 -2.30
C ASN A 375 12.89 68.92 -2.50
N ALA A 376 12.33 68.50 -1.36
CA ALA A 376 11.32 67.48 -1.31
C ALA A 376 9.88 67.89 -1.71
N ASP A 377 9.54 69.12 -2.17
CA ASP A 377 8.16 69.53 -2.64
C ASP A 377 8.30 70.64 -3.70
N THR A 378 8.02 70.31 -4.96
CA THR A 378 8.34 71.14 -6.12
C THR A 378 7.21 72.09 -6.56
N ASP A 379 5.92 71.73 -6.45
CA ASP A 379 4.81 72.53 -6.98
C ASP A 379 4.00 73.32 -5.92
N GLY A 380 4.16 73.00 -4.64
CA GLY A 380 3.66 73.74 -3.50
C GLY A 380 2.17 73.61 -3.22
N ASP A 381 1.53 72.51 -3.62
CA ASP A 381 0.17 72.14 -3.25
C ASP A 381 0.06 71.61 -1.79
N GLY A 382 1.20 71.20 -1.22
CA GLY A 382 1.34 70.67 0.14
C GLY A 382 1.89 69.24 0.26
N LEU A 383 2.27 68.60 -0.85
CA LEU A 383 2.75 67.21 -0.93
C LEU A 383 4.25 67.15 -1.32
N GLN A 384 4.96 66.08 -0.95
CA GLN A 384 6.40 65.93 -1.26
C GLN A 384 6.64 65.24 -2.61
N ASP A 385 7.69 65.58 -3.37
CA ASP A 385 8.03 64.99 -4.68
C ASP A 385 8.13 63.45 -4.63
N GLY A 386 8.91 62.92 -3.69
CA GLY A 386 8.97 61.49 -3.46
C GLY A 386 7.63 60.90 -2.99
N GLU A 387 6.78 61.65 -2.29
CA GLU A 387 5.42 61.23 -1.92
C GLU A 387 4.50 61.20 -3.14
N GLU A 388 4.53 62.21 -3.99
CA GLU A 388 3.75 62.31 -5.23
C GLU A 388 4.19 61.26 -6.25
N VAL A 389 5.49 61.13 -6.48
CA VAL A 389 6.02 60.16 -7.45
C VAL A 389 5.94 58.73 -6.95
N ASN A 390 6.37 58.48 -5.71
CA ASN A 390 6.44 57.11 -5.20
C ASN A 390 5.09 56.64 -4.66
N THR A 391 4.26 57.52 -4.09
CA THR A 391 3.03 57.16 -3.37
C THR A 391 1.77 57.56 -4.12
N LEU A 392 1.56 58.85 -4.39
CA LEU A 392 0.27 59.37 -4.84
C LEU A 392 0.07 59.31 -6.35
N LYS A 393 1.16 59.11 -7.11
CA LYS A 393 1.22 59.11 -8.58
C LYS A 393 0.69 60.39 -9.24
N THR A 394 0.50 61.46 -8.47
CA THR A 394 0.22 62.81 -8.93
C THR A 394 1.43 63.38 -9.67
N ASP A 395 1.18 64.41 -10.47
CA ASP A 395 2.26 65.08 -11.18
C ASP A 395 2.91 66.09 -10.22
N PRO A 396 4.18 65.91 -9.75
CA PRO A 396 4.84 66.80 -8.77
C PRO A 396 5.14 68.21 -9.32
N LEU A 397 4.51 68.56 -10.45
CA LEU A 397 4.56 69.81 -11.16
C LEU A 397 3.15 70.43 -11.37
N LYS A 398 2.05 69.78 -10.91
CA LYS A 398 0.65 70.27 -11.02
C LYS A 398 -0.18 70.08 -9.74
N ALA A 399 -0.70 71.20 -9.24
CA ALA A 399 -1.56 71.24 -8.05
C ALA A 399 -3.03 70.73 -8.21
N ASP A 400 -3.44 70.27 -9.39
CA ASP A 400 -4.77 69.70 -9.70
C ASP A 400 -4.53 68.78 -10.91
N THR A 401 -4.28 67.51 -10.62
CA THR A 401 -3.75 66.55 -11.58
C THR A 401 -4.85 65.99 -12.48
N ASP A 402 -6.06 65.75 -11.97
CA ASP A 402 -7.15 65.09 -12.66
C ASP A 402 -8.17 66.08 -13.29
N GLY A 403 -8.37 67.26 -12.70
CA GLY A 403 -9.19 68.34 -13.22
C GLY A 403 -10.69 68.14 -13.04
N ASP A 404 -11.13 67.64 -11.88
CA ASP A 404 -12.52 67.65 -11.40
C ASP A 404 -12.91 69.03 -10.80
N GLY A 405 -11.91 69.83 -10.39
CA GLY A 405 -12.05 71.14 -9.78
C GLY A 405 -11.73 71.20 -8.28
N LEU A 406 -11.25 70.12 -7.67
CA LEU A 406 -10.49 70.06 -6.42
C LEU A 406 -8.98 70.17 -6.71
N SER A 407 -8.12 70.19 -5.69
CA SER A 407 -6.66 70.31 -5.86
C SER A 407 -6.00 69.17 -5.10
N ASP A 408 -4.89 68.63 -5.59
CA ASP A 408 -4.27 67.40 -5.05
C ASP A 408 -4.07 67.47 -3.53
N GLY A 409 -3.51 68.58 -3.03
CA GLY A 409 -3.39 68.82 -1.58
C GLY A 409 -4.71 68.97 -0.81
N ASP A 410 -5.81 69.45 -1.40
CA ASP A 410 -7.13 69.52 -0.74
C ASP A 410 -7.80 68.15 -0.69
N GLU A 411 -7.59 67.34 -1.72
CA GLU A 411 -8.07 65.97 -1.81
C GLU A 411 -7.32 65.12 -0.80
N VAL A 412 -5.99 65.15 -0.82
CA VAL A 412 -5.17 64.36 0.11
C VAL A 412 -5.30 64.86 1.56
N LEU A 413 -5.36 66.17 1.81
CA LEU A 413 -5.32 66.70 3.19
C LEU A 413 -6.70 66.96 3.80
N LYS A 414 -7.76 67.18 3.01
CA LYS A 414 -9.08 67.63 3.51
C LYS A 414 -10.24 66.68 3.16
N SER A 415 -10.63 66.58 1.89
CA SER A 415 -11.81 65.79 1.47
C SER A 415 -11.53 64.30 1.50
N LYS A 416 -10.26 63.91 1.32
CA LYS A 416 -9.74 62.53 1.24
C LYS A 416 -10.00 61.81 -0.08
N THR A 417 -10.44 62.55 -1.10
CA THR A 417 -10.72 62.05 -2.46
C THR A 417 -9.42 61.75 -3.20
N ASP A 418 -9.51 61.02 -4.31
CA ASP A 418 -8.36 60.62 -5.14
C ASP A 418 -7.97 61.74 -6.12
N PRO A 419 -6.81 62.38 -5.93
CA PRO A 419 -6.37 63.49 -6.79
C PRO A 419 -6.03 63.10 -8.24
N LEU A 420 -6.13 61.81 -8.58
CA LEU A 420 -5.97 61.29 -9.93
C LEU A 420 -7.29 60.93 -10.61
N ASN A 421 -8.40 60.97 -9.88
CA ASN A 421 -9.68 60.47 -10.35
C ASN A 421 -10.81 61.43 -10.03
N LYS A 422 -11.58 61.77 -11.07
CA LYS A 422 -12.63 62.80 -10.95
C LYS A 422 -13.84 62.36 -10.13
N ASP A 423 -13.92 61.09 -9.87
CA ASP A 423 -15.06 60.32 -9.42
C ASP A 423 -14.45 59.18 -8.58
N THR A 424 -14.16 59.48 -7.32
CA THR A 424 -13.27 58.70 -6.45
C THR A 424 -13.80 57.30 -6.17
N ASP A 425 -15.10 57.17 -5.91
CA ASP A 425 -15.81 55.90 -5.75
C ASP A 425 -16.20 55.28 -7.10
N GLY A 426 -16.19 56.06 -8.19
CA GLY A 426 -16.46 55.56 -9.52
C GLY A 426 -17.94 55.22 -9.71
N ASP A 427 -18.80 55.89 -8.96
CA ASP A 427 -20.23 55.65 -8.91
C ASP A 427 -20.98 56.35 -10.07
N GLY A 428 -20.26 57.09 -10.91
CA GLY A 428 -20.84 57.81 -12.05
C GLY A 428 -21.20 59.27 -11.73
N ILE A 429 -20.90 59.74 -10.53
CA ILE A 429 -20.98 61.14 -10.10
C ILE A 429 -19.54 61.69 -10.07
N ASN A 430 -19.23 62.82 -9.43
CA ASN A 430 -17.87 63.37 -9.43
C ASN A 430 -17.62 64.07 -8.11
N ASP A 431 -16.39 63.97 -7.61
CA ASP A 431 -16.05 64.33 -6.24
C ASP A 431 -16.46 65.76 -5.89
N LYS A 432 -16.33 66.68 -6.84
CA LYS A 432 -16.77 68.07 -6.67
C LYS A 432 -18.26 68.17 -6.29
N THR A 433 -19.11 67.34 -6.85
CA THR A 433 -20.57 67.30 -6.63
C THR A 433 -20.90 66.70 -5.28
N GLU A 434 -20.30 65.56 -4.95
CA GLU A 434 -20.59 64.79 -3.74
C GLU A 434 -19.90 65.37 -2.49
N VAL A 435 -18.67 65.87 -2.60
CA VAL A 435 -18.02 66.66 -1.53
C VAL A 435 -18.77 67.97 -1.27
N GLY A 436 -19.47 68.48 -2.29
CA GLY A 436 -20.23 69.71 -2.20
C GLY A 436 -19.37 70.96 -1.99
N ALA A 437 -19.90 71.95 -1.26
CA ALA A 437 -19.31 73.29 -1.21
C ALA A 437 -18.17 73.50 -0.20
N ASP A 438 -18.02 72.60 0.79
CA ASP A 438 -17.04 72.70 1.87
C ASP A 438 -16.23 71.40 1.95
N PRO A 439 -14.98 71.36 1.43
CA PRO A 439 -14.13 70.17 1.46
C PRO A 439 -13.76 69.69 2.87
N THR A 440 -14.11 70.44 3.92
CA THR A 440 -13.96 70.00 5.31
C THR A 440 -15.22 69.34 5.88
N LYS A 441 -16.32 69.28 5.09
CA LYS A 441 -17.63 68.69 5.39
C LYS A 441 -18.35 68.18 4.12
N PRO A 442 -17.97 67.01 3.61
CA PRO A 442 -18.66 66.32 2.51
C PRO A 442 -20.15 66.01 2.80
N VAL A 443 -20.94 65.72 1.76
CA VAL A 443 -22.36 65.25 1.85
C VAL A 443 -22.40 63.77 2.29
N ASP A 444 -23.52 63.31 2.84
CA ASP A 444 -23.76 61.97 3.46
C ASP A 444 -25.29 61.72 3.42
N SER A 445 -25.75 60.98 2.41
CA SER A 445 -27.17 60.87 2.00
C SER A 445 -28.01 59.94 2.87
N ASP A 446 -27.51 58.74 3.16
CA ASP A 446 -28.16 57.76 4.02
C ASP A 446 -27.88 57.98 5.53
N GLY A 447 -26.87 58.80 5.85
CA GLY A 447 -26.50 59.19 7.20
C GLY A 447 -25.67 58.15 7.96
N ASP A 448 -25.03 57.21 7.26
CA ASP A 448 -24.19 56.17 7.87
C ASP A 448 -22.82 56.71 8.33
N GLY A 449 -22.42 57.89 7.85
CA GLY A 449 -21.17 58.57 8.18
C GLY A 449 -20.03 58.35 7.19
N THR A 450 -20.25 57.60 6.12
CA THR A 450 -19.55 57.66 4.84
C THR A 450 -20.08 58.90 4.11
N ALA A 451 -19.24 59.50 3.26
CA ALA A 451 -19.68 60.64 2.49
C ALA A 451 -19.89 60.18 1.07
N ASP A 452 -20.89 60.75 0.38
CA ASP A 452 -21.31 60.37 -0.96
C ASP A 452 -20.10 60.16 -1.90
N ALA A 453 -19.07 61.03 -1.86
CA ALA A 453 -17.85 60.97 -2.70
C ALA A 453 -16.89 59.79 -2.39
N PHE A 454 -17.31 58.91 -1.49
CA PHE A 454 -16.66 57.66 -1.13
C PHE A 454 -17.67 56.52 -0.99
N ASP A 455 -18.93 56.77 -1.35
CA ASP A 455 -20.02 55.85 -1.16
C ASP A 455 -20.54 55.41 -2.52
N THR A 456 -20.25 54.16 -2.87
CA THR A 456 -20.69 53.63 -4.15
C THR A 456 -22.17 53.30 -4.18
N ASP A 457 -22.88 53.40 -3.05
CA ASP A 457 -24.29 53.06 -2.83
C ASP A 457 -24.87 54.08 -1.83
N ASP A 458 -25.26 55.23 -2.37
CA ASP A 458 -25.57 56.46 -1.63
C ASP A 458 -26.75 56.34 -0.66
N ASP A 459 -27.58 55.32 -0.81
CA ASP A 459 -28.71 55.06 0.06
C ASP A 459 -28.57 53.78 0.88
N ASN A 460 -27.54 52.96 0.62
CA ASN A 460 -27.27 51.68 1.27
C ASN A 460 -28.42 50.68 1.09
N ASP A 461 -28.94 50.58 -0.13
CA ASP A 461 -29.93 49.58 -0.51
C ASP A 461 -29.32 48.29 -1.06
N GLY A 462 -28.01 48.23 -1.27
CA GLY A 462 -27.28 47.07 -1.76
C GLY A 462 -26.91 47.10 -3.23
N ILE A 463 -27.43 48.05 -4.01
CA ILE A 463 -27.08 48.25 -5.41
C ILE A 463 -26.17 49.48 -5.54
N PRO A 464 -25.09 49.41 -6.33
CA PRO A 464 -24.24 50.57 -6.50
C PRO A 464 -24.92 51.67 -7.32
N THR A 465 -24.81 52.93 -6.87
CA THR A 465 -25.34 54.15 -7.48
C THR A 465 -25.15 54.19 -9.00
N LYS A 466 -24.00 53.72 -9.51
CA LYS A 466 -23.67 53.68 -10.96
C LYS A 466 -24.62 52.84 -11.81
N ASP A 467 -25.21 51.81 -11.23
CA ASP A 467 -26.07 50.84 -11.91
C ASP A 467 -27.53 51.33 -11.87
N GLU A 468 -27.84 52.30 -11.01
CA GLU A 468 -29.18 52.87 -10.78
C GLU A 468 -29.34 54.30 -11.32
N ALA A 469 -28.22 55.01 -11.50
CA ALA A 469 -28.15 56.36 -12.05
C ALA A 469 -27.70 56.34 -13.53
N PRO A 470 -28.60 56.08 -14.50
CA PRO A 470 -28.20 55.94 -15.90
C PRO A 470 -27.71 57.28 -16.50
N ASP A 471 -26.41 57.52 -16.50
CA ASP A 471 -25.78 58.60 -17.27
C ASP A 471 -25.70 58.23 -18.76
N THR A 472 -26.80 58.48 -19.46
CA THR A 472 -26.90 58.18 -20.90
C THR A 472 -26.00 59.04 -21.79
N ASN A 473 -25.37 60.09 -21.26
CA ASN A 473 -24.63 61.09 -22.04
C ASN A 473 -23.13 61.18 -21.69
N GLY A 474 -22.71 60.59 -20.57
CA GLY A 474 -21.33 60.41 -20.15
C GLY A 474 -20.68 61.68 -19.58
N ASP A 475 -21.49 62.60 -19.06
CA ASP A 475 -21.04 63.86 -18.45
C ASP A 475 -21.11 63.88 -16.92
N LEU A 476 -21.46 62.74 -16.31
CA LEU A 476 -21.52 62.50 -14.86
C LEU A 476 -22.47 63.50 -14.18
N SER A 477 -23.64 63.70 -14.79
CA SER A 477 -24.64 64.68 -14.34
C SER A 477 -25.88 64.03 -13.72
N PRO A 478 -26.22 64.35 -12.45
CA PRO A 478 -27.36 63.74 -11.74
C PRO A 478 -28.78 64.09 -12.23
N THR A 479 -28.95 64.73 -13.39
CA THR A 479 -30.28 65.23 -13.81
C THR A 479 -31.13 64.22 -14.58
N ASP A 480 -30.66 62.97 -14.75
CA ASP A 480 -31.15 62.00 -15.73
C ASP A 480 -31.74 60.68 -15.13
N ALA A 481 -31.99 60.59 -13.81
CA ALA A 481 -32.33 59.34 -13.08
C ALA A 481 -33.75 58.72 -13.30
N LEU A 482 -33.89 57.39 -13.02
CA LEU A 482 -35.08 56.52 -13.19
C LEU A 482 -35.91 56.34 -11.87
N ASP A 483 -37.15 55.82 -11.97
CA ASP A 483 -38.15 55.61 -10.88
C ASP A 483 -39.12 54.45 -11.29
N THR A 484 -38.87 53.20 -10.84
CA THR A 484 -39.49 51.94 -11.33
C THR A 484 -40.92 51.72 -10.82
N ASP A 485 -41.13 51.68 -9.51
CA ASP A 485 -42.42 51.50 -8.84
C ASP A 485 -43.32 52.76 -8.90
N LYS A 486 -42.72 53.95 -9.15
CA LYS A 486 -43.33 55.29 -9.30
C LYS A 486 -43.70 55.95 -7.98
N ASP A 487 -42.89 55.79 -6.95
CA ASP A 487 -43.06 56.38 -5.62
C ASP A 487 -42.62 57.87 -5.56
N GLY A 488 -41.67 58.28 -6.41
CA GLY A 488 -41.13 59.64 -6.52
C GLY A 488 -39.76 59.89 -5.88
N ILE A 489 -39.11 58.85 -5.36
CA ILE A 489 -37.69 58.75 -5.05
C ILE A 489 -37.03 58.11 -6.29
N PRO A 490 -35.91 58.66 -6.81
CA PRO A 490 -35.19 57.98 -7.88
C PRO A 490 -34.57 56.68 -7.37
N ASN A 491 -34.50 55.64 -8.19
CA ASN A 491 -33.97 54.31 -7.81
C ASN A 491 -32.66 54.38 -7.01
N TYR A 492 -31.66 55.15 -7.48
CA TYR A 492 -30.37 55.34 -6.78
C TYR A 492 -30.43 55.99 -5.38
N LEU A 493 -31.63 56.28 -4.88
CA LEU A 493 -31.93 56.78 -3.55
C LEU A 493 -33.12 56.05 -2.89
N ASP A 494 -33.64 54.98 -3.50
CA ASP A 494 -34.80 54.19 -3.05
C ASP A 494 -34.44 52.72 -2.75
N LYS A 495 -35.04 52.15 -1.70
CA LYS A 495 -34.61 50.88 -1.09
C LYS A 495 -35.44 49.64 -1.44
N GLU A 496 -36.55 49.83 -2.14
CA GLU A 496 -37.45 48.77 -2.61
C GLU A 496 -37.95 49.18 -4.00
N ASP A 497 -37.22 48.73 -5.02
CA ASP A 497 -37.30 49.32 -6.35
C ASP A 497 -38.54 48.90 -7.16
N ASP A 498 -39.15 47.74 -6.86
CA ASP A 498 -40.16 47.09 -7.70
C ASP A 498 -41.52 46.81 -7.00
N GLY A 499 -41.54 46.64 -5.68
CA GLY A 499 -42.74 46.48 -4.88
C GLY A 499 -43.14 45.05 -4.51
N ASP A 500 -42.28 44.05 -4.67
CA ASP A 500 -42.59 42.62 -4.45
C ASP A 500 -42.66 42.21 -2.96
N GLY A 501 -42.09 43.04 -2.08
CA GLY A 501 -42.06 42.86 -0.63
C GLY A 501 -40.71 42.38 -0.05
N VAL A 502 -39.70 42.17 -0.90
CA VAL A 502 -38.30 42.02 -0.55
C VAL A 502 -37.59 43.38 -0.72
N LEU A 503 -36.48 43.62 -0.02
CA LEU A 503 -35.68 44.85 -0.23
C LEU A 503 -34.63 44.57 -1.31
N THR A 504 -34.35 45.58 -2.14
CA THR A 504 -33.43 45.53 -3.29
C THR A 504 -32.11 44.78 -2.99
N GLN A 505 -31.49 45.03 -1.82
CA GLN A 505 -30.25 44.36 -1.35
C GLN A 505 -30.32 42.82 -1.31
N TYR A 506 -31.52 42.25 -1.18
CA TYR A 506 -31.71 40.83 -0.99
C TYR A 506 -32.12 40.11 -2.27
N GLU A 507 -32.82 40.80 -3.16
CA GLU A 507 -33.15 40.33 -4.51
C GLU A 507 -31.96 40.42 -5.46
N ASP A 508 -31.07 41.39 -5.28
CA ASP A 508 -29.89 41.43 -6.12
C ASP A 508 -28.65 41.97 -5.40
N PRO A 509 -28.03 41.14 -4.53
CA PRO A 509 -26.78 41.49 -3.89
C PRO A 509 -25.61 41.67 -4.88
N THR A 510 -25.82 41.46 -6.19
CA THR A 510 -24.80 41.52 -7.25
C THR A 510 -25.11 42.52 -8.38
N ALA A 511 -26.21 43.27 -8.28
CA ALA A 511 -26.77 44.20 -9.27
C ALA A 511 -26.97 43.64 -10.70
N LYS A 512 -26.96 42.29 -10.88
CA LYS A 512 -27.17 41.59 -12.16
C LYS A 512 -27.85 40.21 -12.03
N ARG A 513 -28.48 39.90 -10.90
CA ARG A 513 -29.17 38.62 -10.72
C ARG A 513 -30.42 38.63 -11.60
N ASP A 514 -30.55 37.56 -12.35
CA ASP A 514 -31.54 37.30 -13.40
C ASP A 514 -31.68 35.77 -13.34
N SER A 515 -32.34 35.33 -12.27
CA SER A 515 -32.31 33.93 -11.81
C SER A 515 -32.88 33.01 -12.88
N ASP A 516 -33.98 33.45 -13.50
CA ASP A 516 -34.65 32.82 -14.63
C ASP A 516 -34.03 33.06 -16.04
N LYS A 517 -33.20 34.10 -16.20
CA LYS A 517 -32.60 34.54 -17.47
C LYS A 517 -33.60 35.12 -18.48
N ASP A 518 -34.67 35.76 -18.02
CA ASP A 518 -35.65 36.40 -18.89
C ASP A 518 -35.19 37.80 -19.36
N GLY A 519 -34.22 38.39 -18.66
CA GLY A 519 -33.58 39.67 -18.95
C GLY A 519 -34.16 40.87 -18.21
N ILE A 520 -35.09 40.64 -17.29
CA ILE A 520 -35.38 41.50 -16.15
C ILE A 520 -34.41 41.09 -15.02
N LEU A 521 -34.04 42.02 -14.15
CA LEU A 521 -33.20 41.68 -13.01
C LEU A 521 -34.11 41.43 -11.82
N ASP A 522 -33.73 40.50 -10.94
CA ASP A 522 -34.55 40.05 -9.81
C ASP A 522 -35.08 41.23 -8.97
N TYR A 523 -34.25 42.23 -8.64
CA TYR A 523 -34.68 43.45 -7.92
C TYR A 523 -35.63 44.40 -8.69
N LEU A 524 -35.98 44.00 -9.91
CA LEU A 524 -36.91 44.66 -10.83
C LEU A 524 -37.97 43.66 -11.37
N ASP A 525 -38.06 42.42 -10.83
CA ASP A 525 -38.90 41.31 -11.28
C ASP A 525 -39.78 40.71 -10.15
N GLU A 526 -41.01 40.29 -10.48
CA GLU A 526 -42.00 39.80 -9.51
C GLU A 526 -42.01 38.25 -9.33
N ASP A 527 -41.20 37.50 -10.11
CA ASP A 527 -41.11 36.02 -10.18
C ASP A 527 -39.68 35.60 -10.57
N ASP A 528 -38.77 35.59 -9.60
CA ASP A 528 -37.32 35.61 -9.82
C ASP A 528 -36.79 34.38 -10.58
N ASP A 529 -37.28 33.18 -10.28
CA ASP A 529 -36.72 31.92 -10.80
C ASP A 529 -37.55 31.26 -11.91
N ASN A 530 -38.78 31.76 -12.13
CA ASN A 530 -39.74 31.28 -13.12
C ASN A 530 -40.04 29.77 -13.02
N ASP A 531 -39.99 29.18 -11.83
CA ASP A 531 -40.38 27.78 -11.60
C ASP A 531 -41.92 27.56 -11.73
N GLY A 532 -42.66 28.68 -11.70
CA GLY A 532 -44.11 28.74 -11.79
C GLY A 532 -44.83 29.16 -10.50
N LEU A 533 -44.11 29.52 -9.44
CA LEU A 533 -44.57 30.14 -8.20
C LEU A 533 -44.07 31.60 -8.12
N LEU A 534 -44.85 32.51 -7.52
CA LEU A 534 -44.37 33.89 -7.32
C LEU A 534 -43.56 33.99 -6.02
N THR A 535 -42.54 34.86 -6.02
CA THR A 535 -41.61 35.14 -4.90
C THR A 535 -42.35 35.35 -3.56
N GLU A 536 -43.54 35.97 -3.59
CA GLU A 536 -44.36 36.19 -2.37
C GLU A 536 -44.89 34.89 -1.70
N TYR A 537 -45.04 33.77 -2.44
CA TYR A 537 -45.66 32.52 -1.95
C TYR A 537 -44.69 31.47 -1.45
N GLU A 538 -43.42 31.60 -1.81
CA GLU A 538 -42.33 30.73 -1.36
C GLU A 538 -41.83 31.12 0.03
N GLN A 539 -42.44 32.16 0.62
CA GLN A 539 -42.21 32.68 1.96
C GLN A 539 -40.81 33.26 2.16
N ALA A 540 -40.45 34.24 1.34
CA ALA A 540 -39.24 35.04 1.50
C ALA A 540 -39.11 35.68 2.90
N ASP A 541 -40.22 36.10 3.53
CA ASP A 541 -40.19 36.76 4.84
C ASP A 541 -41.43 36.48 5.72
N PRO A 542 -41.35 35.49 6.62
CA PRO A 542 -42.40 35.16 7.60
C PRO A 542 -42.80 36.30 8.55
N ASN A 543 -42.00 37.36 8.69
CA ASN A 543 -42.12 38.37 9.72
C ASN A 543 -42.40 39.80 9.18
N SER A 544 -42.31 40.00 7.86
CA SER A 544 -42.59 41.23 7.12
C SER A 544 -41.69 42.41 7.49
N ASP A 545 -40.41 42.14 7.75
CA ASP A 545 -39.36 43.15 7.92
C ASP A 545 -38.54 43.43 6.64
N GLY A 546 -38.89 42.79 5.52
CA GLY A 546 -38.24 42.93 4.22
C GLY A 546 -36.87 42.24 4.18
N ASN A 547 -36.52 41.47 5.22
CA ASN A 547 -35.25 40.80 5.34
C ASN A 547 -35.46 39.29 5.26
N PRO A 548 -34.98 38.64 4.20
CA PRO A 548 -35.09 37.21 4.04
C PRO A 548 -33.97 36.55 4.86
N ALA A 549 -33.82 36.82 6.16
CA ALA A 549 -32.84 36.10 7.00
C ALA A 549 -33.44 34.80 7.60
N ASP A 550 -34.74 34.63 7.46
CA ASP A 550 -35.53 33.48 7.88
C ASP A 550 -36.18 32.75 6.69
N GLN A 551 -35.50 32.79 5.53
CA GLN A 551 -35.91 32.12 4.29
C GLN A 551 -36.14 30.63 4.49
N ARG A 552 -37.06 30.09 3.70
CA ARG A 552 -37.14 28.66 3.48
C ARG A 552 -36.04 28.25 2.49
N ASP A 553 -35.36 27.17 2.86
CA ASP A 553 -34.28 26.51 2.12
C ASP A 553 -34.46 25.03 2.48
N THR A 554 -35.20 24.34 1.63
CA THR A 554 -35.78 23.04 1.97
C THR A 554 -34.72 21.95 2.01
N ASP A 555 -33.85 21.89 1.00
CA ASP A 555 -32.78 20.92 0.86
C ASP A 555 -31.48 21.28 1.61
N LYS A 556 -31.31 22.56 1.99
CA LYS A 556 -30.15 23.12 2.67
C LYS A 556 -28.90 23.16 1.81
N ASP A 557 -29.05 23.28 0.49
CA ASP A 557 -27.95 23.60 -0.41
C ASP A 557 -27.53 25.07 -0.30
N GLY A 558 -28.38 25.90 0.30
CA GLY A 558 -28.14 27.31 0.57
C GLY A 558 -28.63 28.26 -0.52
N ILE A 559 -29.35 27.76 -1.52
CA ILE A 559 -30.29 28.50 -2.34
C ILE A 559 -31.63 28.48 -1.59
N ALA A 560 -32.35 29.59 -1.62
CA ALA A 560 -33.67 29.65 -0.99
C ALA A 560 -34.72 29.29 -2.03
N ASP A 561 -35.85 28.76 -1.58
CA ASP A 561 -36.86 28.19 -2.46
C ASP A 561 -37.28 29.17 -3.60
N TRP A 562 -37.46 30.46 -3.31
CA TRP A 562 -37.79 31.52 -4.31
C TRP A 562 -36.68 31.84 -5.34
N LEU A 563 -35.55 31.15 -5.27
CA LEU A 563 -34.43 31.23 -6.23
C LEU A 563 -34.00 29.84 -6.69
N ASP A 564 -34.66 28.78 -6.22
CA ASP A 564 -34.28 27.41 -6.48
C ASP A 564 -35.30 26.70 -7.36
N THR A 565 -34.85 26.38 -8.57
CA THR A 565 -35.66 25.61 -9.50
C THR A 565 -35.86 24.15 -9.09
N ASP A 566 -35.19 23.65 -8.04
CA ASP A 566 -35.19 22.28 -7.49
C ASP A 566 -35.17 22.30 -5.95
N ASP A 567 -36.23 22.83 -5.34
CA ASP A 567 -36.34 23.20 -3.91
C ASP A 567 -35.87 22.14 -2.88
N ASP A 568 -36.05 20.86 -3.18
CA ASP A 568 -35.69 19.77 -2.28
C ASP A 568 -34.37 19.04 -2.68
N GLY A 569 -33.73 19.49 -3.76
CA GLY A 569 -32.38 19.08 -4.17
C GLY A 569 -32.29 17.58 -4.47
N ASP A 570 -33.40 17.00 -4.90
CA ASP A 570 -33.54 15.58 -5.16
C ASP A 570 -33.17 15.21 -6.62
N GLY A 571 -33.06 16.23 -7.49
CA GLY A 571 -32.68 16.14 -8.89
C GLY A 571 -33.84 16.26 -9.87
N VAL A 572 -35.05 16.57 -9.39
CA VAL A 572 -36.26 16.79 -10.21
C VAL A 572 -36.74 18.23 -10.02
N LEU A 573 -36.67 19.07 -11.06
CA LEU A 573 -37.07 20.48 -10.94
C LEU A 573 -38.52 20.64 -10.45
N THR A 574 -38.77 21.63 -9.58
CA THR A 574 -40.06 21.96 -8.93
C THR A 574 -41.24 21.98 -9.91
N GLN A 575 -41.02 22.55 -11.11
CA GLN A 575 -42.01 22.60 -12.18
C GLN A 575 -42.52 21.22 -12.66
N TYR A 576 -41.74 20.14 -12.49
CA TYR A 576 -42.09 18.78 -12.91
C TYR A 576 -42.75 17.94 -11.82
N GLU A 577 -42.77 18.44 -10.58
CA GLU A 577 -43.31 17.76 -9.40
C GLU A 577 -44.77 18.14 -9.10
N LEU A 578 -45.35 18.98 -9.97
CA LEU A 578 -46.75 19.41 -9.93
C LEU A 578 -47.08 20.28 -8.70
N ALA A 579 -46.19 21.24 -8.41
CA ALA A 579 -46.34 22.27 -7.35
C ALA A 579 -47.56 23.20 -7.57
N ASP A 580 -47.81 23.64 -8.81
CA ASP A 580 -49.03 24.36 -9.21
C ASP A 580 -49.75 23.65 -10.37
N LYS A 581 -50.90 23.01 -10.12
CA LYS A 581 -51.63 22.28 -11.17
C LYS A 581 -52.50 23.18 -12.04
N ASP A 582 -52.79 24.42 -11.65
CA ASP A 582 -53.70 25.31 -12.37
C ASP A 582 -53.03 26.52 -13.04
N GLY A 583 -51.77 26.82 -12.70
CA GLY A 583 -50.86 27.74 -13.38
C GLY A 583 -51.14 29.21 -13.07
N ASN A 584 -51.41 29.52 -11.82
CA ASN A 584 -51.70 30.88 -11.34
C ASN A 584 -50.62 31.46 -10.41
N GLY A 585 -49.53 30.73 -10.14
CA GLY A 585 -48.45 31.15 -9.25
C GLY A 585 -48.63 30.75 -7.79
N ASN A 586 -49.67 29.96 -7.46
CA ASN A 586 -50.05 29.67 -6.07
C ASN A 586 -50.09 28.14 -5.79
N PRO A 587 -49.32 27.63 -4.80
CA PRO A 587 -49.11 26.19 -4.60
C PRO A 587 -50.24 25.47 -3.83
N THR A 588 -51.47 25.99 -3.84
CA THR A 588 -52.57 25.44 -3.01
C THR A 588 -53.11 24.07 -3.44
N ASP A 589 -52.63 23.51 -4.55
CA ASP A 589 -53.08 22.22 -5.09
C ASP A 589 -51.97 21.20 -5.44
N ALA A 590 -50.79 21.30 -4.81
CA ALA A 590 -49.60 20.42 -4.96
C ALA A 590 -49.82 18.90 -4.69
N THR A 591 -48.87 18.05 -5.12
CA THR A 591 -48.88 16.56 -4.99
C THR A 591 -48.07 16.08 -3.78
N ASP A 592 -48.48 14.95 -3.18
CA ASP A 592 -47.86 14.27 -2.02
C ASP A 592 -47.95 12.73 -2.26
N THR A 593 -46.83 12.10 -2.64
CA THR A 593 -46.75 10.70 -3.11
C THR A 593 -47.00 9.68 -2.00
N ASP A 594 -46.31 9.80 -0.87
CA ASP A 594 -46.32 8.82 0.23
C ASP A 594 -47.40 9.13 1.30
N GLY A 595 -47.94 10.35 1.29
CA GLY A 595 -49.00 10.82 2.18
C GLY A 595 -48.51 11.26 3.56
N ASP A 596 -47.23 11.60 3.74
CA ASP A 596 -46.66 12.00 5.01
C ASP A 596 -46.99 13.46 5.42
N GLY A 597 -47.45 14.26 4.45
CA GLY A 597 -47.85 15.65 4.62
C GLY A 597 -46.82 16.69 4.19
N LYS A 598 -45.72 16.27 3.54
CA LYS A 598 -44.91 17.11 2.67
C LYS A 598 -45.36 16.94 1.22
N PHE A 599 -45.14 17.96 0.41
CA PHE A 599 -45.33 17.85 -1.03
C PHE A 599 -44.02 17.39 -1.67
N ASN A 600 -44.09 16.74 -2.82
CA ASN A 600 -42.92 16.17 -3.50
C ASN A 600 -41.79 17.19 -3.65
N TRP A 601 -42.11 18.41 -4.13
CA TRP A 601 -41.17 19.53 -4.24
C TRP A 601 -40.57 20.05 -2.93
N LEU A 602 -40.85 19.41 -1.79
CA LEU A 602 -40.27 19.69 -0.50
C LEU A 602 -39.77 18.41 0.21
N ASP A 603 -39.67 17.28 -0.49
CA ASP A 603 -39.44 15.95 0.10
C ASP A 603 -38.41 15.08 -0.59
N VAL A 604 -37.17 15.19 -0.10
CA VAL A 604 -35.94 14.49 -0.52
C VAL A 604 -35.96 12.94 -0.61
N ASP A 605 -37.03 12.28 -0.18
CA ASP A 605 -37.24 10.82 -0.14
C ASP A 605 -38.72 10.56 -0.46
N ASP A 606 -39.04 10.70 -1.74
CA ASP A 606 -40.38 10.94 -2.27
C ASP A 606 -41.35 9.75 -2.06
N ASP A 607 -40.80 8.56 -1.79
CA ASP A 607 -41.55 7.33 -1.53
C ASP A 607 -41.26 6.68 -0.16
N ASN A 608 -40.30 7.24 0.59
CA ASN A 608 -39.96 6.92 1.97
C ASN A 608 -39.42 5.50 2.17
N ASP A 609 -38.66 5.00 1.18
CA ASP A 609 -38.04 3.68 1.22
C ASP A 609 -36.67 3.67 1.94
N GLY A 610 -36.16 4.86 2.26
CA GLY A 610 -34.93 5.08 3.01
C GLY A 610 -33.68 5.25 2.16
N ILE A 611 -33.80 5.29 0.83
CA ILE A 611 -32.82 5.86 -0.08
C ILE A 611 -33.31 7.25 -0.51
N LEU A 612 -32.42 8.24 -0.56
CA LEU A 612 -32.82 9.57 -1.06
C LEU A 612 -33.03 9.51 -2.58
N THR A 613 -34.07 10.18 -3.09
CA THR A 613 -34.45 10.22 -4.51
C THR A 613 -33.22 10.38 -5.43
N LYS A 614 -32.32 11.31 -5.11
CA LYS A 614 -31.11 11.57 -5.90
C LYS A 614 -30.19 10.37 -6.16
N TYR A 615 -30.23 9.34 -5.32
CA TYR A 615 -29.43 8.12 -5.49
C TYR A 615 -30.11 7.05 -6.33
N GLU A 616 -31.38 7.24 -6.67
CA GLU A 616 -32.25 6.27 -7.36
C GLU A 616 -32.40 6.54 -8.85
N LYS A 617 -31.58 7.47 -9.37
CA LYS A 617 -31.58 7.86 -10.79
C LYS A 617 -32.95 8.37 -11.28
N PRO A 618 -33.52 9.41 -10.63
CA PRO A 618 -34.79 10.03 -11.02
C PRO A 618 -34.68 10.72 -12.39
N ASP A 619 -33.48 11.15 -12.75
CA ASP A 619 -33.14 11.67 -14.06
C ASP A 619 -31.80 11.06 -14.51
N ALA A 620 -31.85 10.22 -15.54
CA ALA A 620 -30.67 9.47 -15.97
C ALA A 620 -29.72 10.30 -16.84
N ASP A 621 -30.21 11.34 -17.52
CA ASP A 621 -29.42 12.23 -18.36
C ASP A 621 -29.06 13.57 -17.70
N ALA A 622 -29.60 13.82 -16.50
CA ALA A 622 -29.34 14.97 -15.63
C ALA A 622 -29.68 16.32 -16.27
N ASN A 623 -30.83 16.40 -16.93
CA ASN A 623 -31.40 17.62 -17.50
C ASN A 623 -32.52 18.28 -16.64
N GLY A 624 -32.82 17.73 -15.46
CA GLY A 624 -33.86 18.13 -14.51
C GLY A 624 -35.25 17.55 -14.80
N ASN A 625 -35.43 16.83 -15.91
CA ASN A 625 -36.71 16.26 -16.32
C ASN A 625 -36.73 14.74 -16.12
N PRO A 626 -37.63 14.19 -15.28
CA PRO A 626 -37.63 12.78 -14.90
C PRO A 626 -38.20 11.84 -15.98
N SER A 627 -38.22 12.26 -17.25
CA SER A 627 -38.81 11.48 -18.36
C SER A 627 -38.04 10.20 -18.72
N ASP A 628 -36.81 10.05 -18.24
CA ASP A 628 -35.92 8.91 -18.49
C ASP A 628 -35.45 8.20 -17.21
N ALA A 629 -36.18 8.42 -16.11
CA ALA A 629 -35.93 7.81 -14.80
C ALA A 629 -35.72 6.29 -14.89
N LEU A 630 -34.84 5.77 -14.03
CA LEU A 630 -34.58 4.33 -13.95
C LEU A 630 -35.80 3.60 -13.42
N ASP A 631 -36.09 2.45 -14.04
CA ASP A 631 -37.16 1.52 -13.68
C ASP A 631 -36.53 0.12 -13.78
N THR A 632 -36.03 -0.36 -12.64
CA THR A 632 -35.19 -1.56 -12.53
C THR A 632 -35.99 -2.83 -12.78
N ASP A 633 -37.21 -2.92 -12.26
CA ASP A 633 -38.09 -4.09 -12.39
C ASP A 633 -39.04 -4.03 -13.60
N THR A 634 -39.13 -2.87 -14.26
CA THR A 634 -39.91 -2.53 -15.46
C THR A 634 -41.43 -2.45 -15.27
N ASP A 635 -41.91 -2.07 -14.08
CA ASP A 635 -43.33 -2.01 -13.75
C ASP A 635 -44.04 -0.67 -14.13
N SER A 636 -43.29 0.31 -14.65
CA SER A 636 -43.73 1.68 -14.99
C SER A 636 -43.83 2.66 -13.81
N LYS A 637 -43.34 2.30 -12.63
CA LYS A 637 -43.06 3.19 -11.52
C LYS A 637 -41.53 3.34 -11.46
N PRO A 638 -40.99 4.56 -11.65
CA PRO A 638 -39.58 4.78 -11.47
C PRO A 638 -39.13 4.46 -10.04
N ASN A 639 -37.87 4.05 -9.88
CA ASN A 639 -37.29 3.66 -8.59
C ASN A 639 -37.52 4.71 -7.50
N TYR A 640 -37.28 6.00 -7.77
CA TYR A 640 -37.49 7.09 -6.80
C TYR A 640 -38.96 7.33 -6.35
N LEU A 641 -39.91 6.68 -7.02
CA LEU A 641 -41.30 6.66 -6.62
C LEU A 641 -41.71 5.26 -6.19
N ASP A 642 -40.81 4.27 -6.14
CA ASP A 642 -41.08 2.83 -5.91
C ASP A 642 -40.32 2.08 -4.81
N SER A 643 -40.99 1.99 -3.66
CA SER A 643 -40.57 1.25 -2.46
C SER A 643 -40.15 -0.24 -2.57
N ASP A 644 -40.23 -0.88 -3.75
CA ASP A 644 -39.84 -2.29 -4.05
C ASP A 644 -39.03 -2.34 -5.36
N ASP A 645 -37.88 -1.68 -5.35
CA ASP A 645 -37.05 -1.31 -6.52
C ASP A 645 -36.69 -2.44 -7.51
N ASP A 646 -36.42 -3.65 -7.03
CA ASP A 646 -36.02 -4.79 -7.86
C ASP A 646 -37.17 -5.78 -8.15
N GLY A 647 -38.35 -5.51 -7.58
CA GLY A 647 -39.56 -6.30 -7.73
C GLY A 647 -39.48 -7.70 -7.12
N ASP A 648 -38.58 -7.96 -6.16
CA ASP A 648 -38.47 -9.25 -5.46
C ASP A 648 -39.58 -9.47 -4.39
N SER A 649 -40.42 -8.44 -4.17
CA SER A 649 -41.49 -8.35 -3.16
C SER A 649 -41.00 -8.08 -1.74
N LYS A 650 -39.81 -7.49 -1.59
CA LYS A 650 -39.26 -7.02 -0.33
C LYS A 650 -38.88 -5.55 -0.47
N LEU A 651 -39.46 -4.74 0.41
CA LEU A 651 -39.23 -3.31 0.38
C LEU A 651 -37.74 -2.97 0.46
N THR A 652 -37.29 -1.99 -0.33
CA THR A 652 -35.92 -1.47 -0.35
C THR A 652 -35.39 -1.21 1.07
N ALA A 653 -36.22 -0.63 1.93
CA ALA A 653 -35.94 -0.36 3.34
C ALA A 653 -35.51 -1.60 4.16
N ASP A 654 -36.04 -2.78 3.83
CA ASP A 654 -35.79 -4.05 4.52
C ASP A 654 -34.56 -4.80 3.97
N GLU A 655 -33.97 -4.29 2.89
CA GLU A 655 -32.87 -4.90 2.13
C GLU A 655 -31.50 -4.42 2.60
N LYS A 656 -31.47 -3.45 3.52
CA LYS A 656 -30.25 -2.74 3.95
C LYS A 656 -29.58 -2.03 2.77
N ALA A 657 -30.42 -1.42 1.93
CA ALA A 657 -29.99 -0.54 0.85
C ALA A 657 -29.07 0.58 1.38
N ASP A 658 -29.33 1.07 2.59
CA ASP A 658 -28.43 1.92 3.35
C ASP A 658 -28.23 1.36 4.78
N LYS A 659 -27.01 0.91 5.05
CA LYS A 659 -26.68 0.21 6.30
C LYS A 659 -26.44 1.18 7.45
N ASN A 660 -26.00 2.39 7.17
CA ASN A 660 -25.65 3.38 8.19
C ASN A 660 -26.78 4.40 8.45
N LYS A 661 -27.82 4.43 7.60
CA LYS A 661 -29.02 5.28 7.68
C LYS A 661 -28.73 6.76 7.40
N ASP A 662 -27.82 7.05 6.48
CA ASP A 662 -27.53 8.40 5.98
C ASP A 662 -28.23 8.75 4.64
N GLY A 663 -29.06 7.84 4.12
CA GLY A 663 -29.76 7.93 2.84
C GLY A 663 -28.88 7.61 1.64
N ASN A 664 -27.59 7.29 1.82
CA ASN A 664 -26.64 7.04 0.75
C ASN A 664 -26.33 5.55 0.61
N PRO A 665 -26.62 4.92 -0.55
CA PRO A 665 -26.45 3.47 -0.73
C PRO A 665 -25.00 3.01 -0.97
N THR A 666 -23.98 3.84 -0.74
CA THR A 666 -22.56 3.45 -0.97
C THR A 666 -22.08 2.32 -0.06
N ASP A 667 -22.75 2.10 1.08
CA ASP A 667 -22.47 0.99 1.98
C ASP A 667 -23.49 -0.14 1.90
N ALA A 668 -24.30 -0.12 0.83
CA ALA A 668 -25.32 -1.10 0.56
C ALA A 668 -24.78 -2.51 0.71
N TYR A 669 -25.63 -3.37 1.26
CA TYR A 669 -25.30 -4.76 1.38
C TYR A 669 -25.29 -5.41 -0.01
N ASP A 670 -24.18 -6.06 -0.37
CA ASP A 670 -24.06 -6.96 -1.50
C ASP A 670 -23.81 -8.36 -0.91
N ALA A 671 -24.83 -9.22 -0.99
CA ALA A 671 -24.84 -10.48 -0.27
C ALA A 671 -24.06 -11.60 -0.98
N ASP A 672 -23.91 -11.53 -2.30
CA ASP A 672 -23.28 -12.58 -3.10
C ASP A 672 -21.95 -12.17 -3.77
N ALA A 673 -21.58 -10.90 -3.58
CA ALA A 673 -20.35 -10.23 -3.98
C ALA A 673 -20.18 -10.12 -5.50
N ASP A 674 -21.28 -9.97 -6.25
CA ASP A 674 -21.27 -9.79 -7.69
C ASP A 674 -21.16 -8.31 -8.15
N ASN A 675 -21.15 -7.38 -7.19
CA ASN A 675 -21.12 -5.92 -7.34
C ASN A 675 -22.45 -5.27 -7.75
N ILE A 676 -23.57 -5.96 -7.61
CA ILE A 676 -24.92 -5.38 -7.65
C ILE A 676 -25.44 -5.31 -6.21
N PRO A 677 -25.83 -4.14 -5.70
CA PRO A 677 -26.45 -4.04 -4.38
C PRO A 677 -27.73 -4.88 -4.29
N SER A 678 -27.98 -5.47 -3.12
CA SER A 678 -29.14 -6.33 -2.89
C SER A 678 -30.46 -5.74 -3.37
N TYR A 679 -30.73 -4.47 -3.04
CA TYR A 679 -31.96 -3.77 -3.39
C TYR A 679 -32.13 -3.42 -4.88
N LEU A 680 -31.12 -3.70 -5.70
CA LEU A 680 -31.14 -3.52 -7.16
C LEU A 680 -30.82 -4.84 -7.89
N ASP A 681 -30.71 -5.96 -7.16
CA ASP A 681 -30.34 -7.26 -7.74
C ASP A 681 -31.56 -8.21 -7.80
N PRO A 682 -32.34 -8.15 -8.89
CA PRO A 682 -33.46 -9.07 -9.09
C PRO A 682 -33.01 -10.54 -9.26
N ALA A 683 -31.69 -10.82 -9.27
CA ALA A 683 -31.10 -12.14 -9.35
C ALA A 683 -30.44 -12.63 -8.05
N GLU A 684 -30.46 -11.86 -6.94
CA GLU A 684 -29.67 -12.15 -5.74
C GLU A 684 -29.96 -13.56 -5.20
N ILE A 685 -28.88 -14.32 -4.98
CA ILE A 685 -28.96 -15.66 -4.39
C ILE A 685 -28.53 -15.61 -2.91
N PRO A 686 -29.42 -15.94 -1.94
CA PRO A 686 -29.17 -15.73 -0.52
C PRO A 686 -27.93 -16.48 0.01
N THR A 687 -27.08 -15.83 0.80
CA THR A 687 -25.91 -16.44 1.49
C THR A 687 -26.33 -17.26 2.72
N VAL A 688 -25.76 -18.47 2.91
CA VAL A 688 -26.06 -19.30 4.10
C VAL A 688 -25.06 -19.14 5.23
N VAL A 689 -25.54 -19.25 6.47
CA VAL A 689 -24.76 -19.07 7.69
C VAL A 689 -24.59 -20.38 8.45
N LEU A 690 -23.35 -20.79 8.72
CA LEU A 690 -23.03 -22.06 9.38
C LEU A 690 -22.28 -21.86 10.71
N HIS A 691 -22.68 -22.59 11.75
CA HIS A 691 -21.84 -22.86 12.94
C HIS A 691 -21.48 -24.33 12.91
N VAL A 692 -20.20 -24.65 12.71
CA VAL A 692 -19.71 -26.03 12.64
C VAL A 692 -18.80 -26.30 13.83
N ARG A 693 -18.93 -27.48 14.44
CA ARG A 693 -18.03 -27.91 15.52
C ARG A 693 -17.43 -29.27 15.26
N GLY A 694 -16.20 -29.51 15.69
CA GLY A 694 -15.51 -30.80 15.58
C GLY A 694 -14.32 -30.94 16.52
N PHE A 695 -13.99 -32.18 16.92
CA PHE A 695 -12.80 -32.46 17.72
C PHE A 695 -11.86 -33.41 17.00
N LEU A 696 -10.57 -33.09 17.04
CA LEU A 696 -9.50 -33.91 16.46
C LEU A 696 -8.98 -34.93 17.48
N GLN A 697 -8.93 -36.21 17.09
CA GLN A 697 -8.34 -37.25 17.91
C GLN A 697 -6.83 -37.01 18.07
N GLY A 698 -6.34 -36.96 19.31
CA GLY A 698 -4.92 -36.74 19.63
C GLY A 698 -4.65 -35.34 20.17
N ALA A 699 -5.28 -34.31 19.62
CA ALA A 699 -5.29 -32.96 20.18
C ALA A 699 -6.26 -32.85 21.37
N TYR A 700 -7.40 -33.54 21.30
CA TYR A 700 -8.41 -33.52 22.36
C TYR A 700 -7.92 -34.14 23.69
N SER A 701 -8.12 -33.41 24.79
CA SER A 701 -7.78 -33.83 26.14
C SER A 701 -9.05 -34.14 26.94
N THR A 702 -9.13 -35.36 27.48
CA THR A 702 -10.25 -35.75 28.36
C THR A 702 -10.16 -35.16 29.77
N ALA A 703 -9.06 -34.47 30.11
CA ALA A 703 -8.86 -33.91 31.45
C ALA A 703 -9.60 -32.59 31.66
N ASP A 704 -9.60 -31.74 30.63
CA ASP A 704 -10.18 -30.39 30.61
C ASP A 704 -11.27 -30.22 29.53
N GLY A 705 -11.46 -31.21 28.65
CA GLY A 705 -12.50 -31.17 27.62
C GLY A 705 -12.19 -30.23 26.46
N LEU A 706 -10.92 -29.83 26.31
CA LEU A 706 -10.43 -28.93 25.27
C LEU A 706 -9.38 -29.63 24.40
N MET A 707 -9.17 -29.12 23.19
CA MET A 707 -8.02 -29.48 22.37
C MET A 707 -6.78 -28.68 22.80
N ARG A 708 -5.61 -29.31 22.64
CA ARG A 708 -4.33 -28.63 22.81
C ARG A 708 -4.04 -27.75 21.60
N ASP A 709 -3.58 -26.54 21.87
CA ASP A 709 -3.15 -25.51 20.90
C ASP A 709 -1.62 -25.48 20.75
N ASP A 710 -0.98 -26.65 20.80
CA ASP A 710 0.48 -26.76 20.83
C ASP A 710 1.12 -26.15 19.57
N LEU A 711 0.47 -26.28 18.41
CA LEU A 711 0.91 -25.68 17.14
C LEU A 711 0.91 -24.15 17.21
N ARG A 712 -0.17 -23.55 17.69
CA ARG A 712 -0.27 -22.09 17.88
C ARG A 712 0.81 -21.56 18.82
N LYS A 713 1.01 -22.22 19.97
CA LYS A 713 2.05 -21.86 20.95
C LYS A 713 3.46 -21.95 20.39
N GLN A 714 3.66 -22.80 19.38
CA GLN A 714 4.93 -22.99 18.70
C GLN A 714 5.03 -22.17 17.39
N GLY A 715 4.01 -21.38 17.04
CA GLY A 715 3.99 -20.59 15.81
C GLY A 715 3.89 -21.42 14.52
N LEU A 716 3.38 -22.65 14.60
CA LEU A 716 3.38 -23.62 13.50
C LEU A 716 2.07 -23.65 12.69
N ILE A 717 1.10 -22.79 12.99
CA ILE A 717 -0.12 -22.66 12.19
C ILE A 717 0.21 -21.77 10.97
N PRO A 718 0.08 -22.28 9.72
CA PRO A 718 0.34 -21.48 8.53
C PRO A 718 -0.54 -20.23 8.45
N ALA A 719 0.02 -19.10 8.01
CA ALA A 719 -0.74 -17.85 7.83
C ALA A 719 -1.77 -17.93 6.69
N VAL A 720 -1.53 -18.79 5.70
CA VAL A 720 -2.41 -19.07 4.56
C VAL A 720 -2.91 -20.50 4.66
N GLN A 721 -4.16 -20.75 4.27
CA GLN A 721 -4.75 -22.08 4.28
C GLN A 721 -3.88 -23.12 3.51
N PRO A 722 -3.63 -24.34 4.06
CA PRO A 722 -2.66 -25.31 3.51
C PRO A 722 -3.25 -26.32 2.49
N TYR A 723 -4.43 -26.06 1.95
CA TYR A 723 -5.24 -27.02 1.19
C TYR A 723 -5.12 -26.93 -0.34
N THR A 724 -4.26 -26.07 -0.88
CA THR A 724 -4.13 -25.81 -2.33
C THR A 724 -3.64 -27.00 -3.16
N ASN A 725 -2.80 -27.87 -2.60
CA ASN A 725 -2.19 -28.97 -3.34
C ASN A 725 -3.17 -30.13 -3.58
N THR A 726 -3.44 -30.45 -4.85
CA THR A 726 -4.35 -31.54 -5.25
C THR A 726 -3.79 -32.95 -5.00
N SER A 727 -2.47 -33.07 -4.80
CA SER A 727 -1.77 -34.35 -4.67
C SER A 727 -1.42 -34.69 -3.22
N THR A 728 -1.24 -33.68 -2.37
CA THR A 728 -0.84 -33.85 -0.96
C THR A 728 -1.86 -33.31 0.05
N SER A 729 -2.89 -32.59 -0.39
CA SER A 729 -3.99 -32.11 0.45
C SER A 729 -5.35 -32.17 -0.26
N LEU A 730 -6.19 -31.14 -0.15
CA LEU A 730 -7.59 -31.17 -0.56
C LEU A 730 -7.87 -30.53 -1.94
N GLY A 731 -6.85 -29.97 -2.61
CA GLY A 731 -7.03 -29.27 -3.89
C GLY A 731 -7.95 -28.05 -3.80
N TYR A 732 -7.95 -27.37 -2.65
CA TYR A 732 -8.74 -26.19 -2.38
C TYR A 732 -8.05 -24.92 -2.86
N ALA A 733 -8.65 -24.27 -3.87
CA ALA A 733 -8.12 -23.05 -4.49
C ALA A 733 -8.49 -21.76 -3.75
N GLY A 734 -8.93 -21.84 -2.48
CA GLY A 734 -9.22 -20.66 -1.67
C GLY A 734 -7.97 -19.87 -1.33
N THR A 735 -8.14 -18.62 -0.95
CA THR A 735 -7.06 -17.67 -0.63
C THR A 735 -7.11 -17.19 0.82
N GLU A 736 -7.90 -17.86 1.67
CA GLU A 736 -8.08 -17.44 3.06
C GLU A 736 -6.77 -17.44 3.85
N THR A 737 -6.60 -16.38 4.63
CA THR A 737 -5.49 -16.19 5.56
C THR A 737 -6.02 -16.12 6.98
N VAL A 738 -5.17 -16.37 7.98
CA VAL A 738 -5.51 -16.19 9.40
C VAL A 738 -4.93 -14.89 9.92
N ALA A 739 -5.76 -14.06 10.55
CA ALA A 739 -5.34 -12.77 11.07
C ALA A 739 -4.41 -12.94 12.30
N PRO A 740 -3.39 -12.08 12.48
CA PRO A 740 -2.52 -12.12 13.66
C PRO A 740 -3.28 -12.02 15.00
N SER A 741 -4.40 -11.29 15.01
CA SER A 741 -5.32 -11.16 16.15
C SER A 741 -5.94 -12.49 16.60
N VAL A 742 -6.16 -13.42 15.66
CA VAL A 742 -6.68 -14.77 15.90
C VAL A 742 -5.57 -15.66 16.47
N LEU A 743 -4.35 -15.61 15.91
CA LEU A 743 -3.20 -16.38 16.39
C LEU A 743 -2.76 -15.98 17.82
N ALA A 744 -2.99 -14.73 18.20
CA ALA A 744 -2.68 -14.20 19.53
C ALA A 744 -3.62 -14.72 20.65
N GLN A 745 -4.77 -15.33 20.30
CA GLN A 745 -5.73 -15.82 21.28
C GLN A 745 -5.15 -16.95 22.14
N ALA A 746 -5.41 -16.92 23.45
CA ALA A 746 -4.91 -17.91 24.41
C ALA A 746 -6.01 -18.46 25.35
N ASN A 747 -7.27 -18.16 25.05
CA ASN A 747 -8.45 -18.62 25.80
C ASN A 747 -8.97 -19.97 25.23
N ASN A 748 -10.26 -20.27 25.40
CA ASN A 748 -10.90 -21.46 24.85
C ASN A 748 -11.06 -21.40 23.32
N ASP A 749 -11.01 -20.20 22.76
CA ASP A 749 -11.23 -19.91 21.34
C ASP A 749 -9.89 -19.77 20.61
N ALA A 750 -8.79 -20.19 21.26
CA ALA A 750 -7.48 -20.19 20.64
C ALA A 750 -7.45 -21.17 19.46
N PRO A 751 -6.82 -20.81 18.32
CA PRO A 751 -6.75 -21.68 17.16
C PRO A 751 -5.88 -22.92 17.41
N VAL A 752 -6.33 -24.05 16.88
CA VAL A 752 -5.69 -25.38 16.97
C VAL A 752 -5.02 -25.75 15.66
N ASP A 753 -5.78 -25.73 14.54
CA ASP A 753 -5.28 -25.93 13.18
C ASP A 753 -6.34 -25.48 12.15
N TRP A 754 -5.97 -25.45 10.86
CA TRP A 754 -6.87 -25.20 9.75
C TRP A 754 -7.81 -26.38 9.48
N VAL A 755 -9.03 -26.09 9.01
CA VAL A 755 -10.02 -27.07 8.52
C VAL A 755 -10.68 -26.55 7.24
N VAL A 756 -11.32 -27.44 6.48
CA VAL A 756 -12.18 -27.07 5.34
C VAL A 756 -13.60 -27.50 5.63
N VAL A 757 -14.54 -26.57 5.44
CA VAL A 757 -15.98 -26.85 5.39
C VAL A 757 -16.42 -26.90 3.94
N GLU A 758 -17.10 -27.97 3.54
CA GLU A 758 -17.69 -28.08 2.20
C GLU A 758 -19.21 -28.24 2.31
N VAL A 759 -19.92 -27.50 1.46
CA VAL A 759 -21.36 -27.63 1.22
C VAL A 759 -21.54 -28.45 -0.04
N ARG A 760 -22.34 -29.52 0.03
CA ARG A 760 -22.48 -30.52 -1.03
C ARG A 760 -23.93 -30.72 -1.43
N ASP A 761 -24.12 -30.97 -2.72
CA ASP A 761 -25.45 -31.09 -3.32
C ASP A 761 -26.24 -32.27 -2.72
N LYS A 762 -27.52 -32.07 -2.43
CA LYS A 762 -28.38 -33.10 -1.83
C LYS A 762 -28.67 -34.25 -2.78
N ALA A 763 -28.81 -33.98 -4.08
CA ALA A 763 -29.07 -35.04 -5.06
C ALA A 763 -27.78 -35.83 -5.37
N THR A 764 -26.64 -35.15 -5.29
CA THR A 764 -25.33 -35.65 -5.72
C THR A 764 -24.28 -35.32 -4.66
N PRO A 765 -24.19 -36.07 -3.54
CA PRO A 765 -23.33 -35.74 -2.40
C PRO A 765 -21.82 -35.68 -2.69
N LYS A 766 -21.40 -36.12 -3.89
CA LYS A 766 -20.02 -36.00 -4.37
C LYS A 766 -19.69 -34.61 -4.93
N THR A 767 -20.70 -33.89 -5.41
CA THR A 767 -20.56 -32.55 -5.98
C THR A 767 -20.45 -31.53 -4.85
N VAL A 768 -19.36 -30.78 -4.84
CA VAL A 768 -19.15 -29.65 -3.93
C VAL A 768 -19.83 -28.43 -4.57
N VAL A 769 -20.74 -27.82 -3.84
CA VAL A 769 -21.45 -26.58 -4.22
C VAL A 769 -20.64 -25.37 -3.79
N ALA A 770 -20.16 -25.38 -2.55
CA ALA A 770 -19.30 -24.34 -2.01
C ALA A 770 -18.31 -24.93 -1.00
N ARG A 771 -17.21 -24.22 -0.76
CA ARG A 771 -16.13 -24.62 0.15
C ARG A 771 -15.42 -23.40 0.71
N THR A 772 -15.09 -23.45 2.00
CA THR A 772 -14.30 -22.41 2.69
C THR A 772 -13.29 -23.04 3.64
N ALA A 773 -12.11 -22.43 3.76
CA ALA A 773 -11.14 -22.76 4.79
C ALA A 773 -11.37 -21.89 6.03
N ALA A 774 -11.29 -22.53 7.19
CA ALA A 774 -11.57 -21.92 8.49
C ALA A 774 -10.62 -22.45 9.56
N VAL A 775 -10.64 -21.86 10.75
CA VAL A 775 -9.75 -22.27 11.85
C VAL A 775 -10.55 -23.03 12.90
N LEU A 776 -10.00 -24.16 13.34
CA LEU A 776 -10.59 -24.95 14.43
C LEU A 776 -10.07 -24.43 15.77
N GLN A 777 -10.96 -24.15 16.71
CA GLN A 777 -10.66 -23.62 18.04
C GLN A 777 -10.57 -24.71 19.11
N ARG A 778 -9.96 -24.42 20.28
CA ARG A 778 -9.73 -25.44 21.32
C ARG A 778 -11.00 -26.05 21.88
N ASP A 779 -12.08 -25.31 21.95
CA ASP A 779 -13.38 -25.79 22.41
C ASP A 779 -14.19 -26.55 21.33
N GLY A 780 -13.64 -26.64 20.12
CA GLY A 780 -14.18 -27.40 19.00
C GLY A 780 -14.95 -26.56 18.00
N ASP A 781 -15.10 -25.26 18.19
CA ASP A 781 -15.74 -24.37 17.23
C ASP A 781 -14.89 -24.20 15.97
N VAL A 782 -15.54 -24.15 14.81
CA VAL A 782 -14.92 -23.76 13.55
C VAL A 782 -15.24 -22.29 13.32
N ALA A 783 -14.20 -21.47 13.31
CA ALA A 783 -14.31 -20.03 13.29
C ALA A 783 -13.69 -19.40 12.05
N ASP A 784 -14.23 -18.23 11.72
CA ASP A 784 -13.72 -17.38 10.66
C ASP A 784 -12.26 -16.97 10.96
N PRO A 785 -11.35 -17.12 9.98
CA PRO A 785 -9.92 -16.93 10.20
C PRO A 785 -9.50 -15.47 10.36
N GLN A 786 -10.37 -14.50 10.08
CA GLN A 786 -10.11 -13.07 10.24
C GLN A 786 -10.67 -12.52 11.56
N THR A 787 -11.90 -12.90 11.90
CA THR A 787 -12.67 -12.33 13.03
C THR A 787 -12.63 -13.17 14.30
N ASN A 788 -12.26 -14.46 14.20
CA ASN A 788 -12.38 -15.47 15.25
C ASN A 788 -13.83 -15.81 15.66
N GLU A 789 -14.83 -15.37 14.92
CA GLU A 789 -16.23 -15.70 15.20
C GLU A 789 -16.55 -17.14 14.79
N ALA A 790 -17.24 -17.89 15.65
CA ALA A 790 -17.71 -19.26 15.38
C ALA A 790 -18.92 -19.31 14.41
N LYS A 791 -18.88 -18.47 13.37
CA LYS A 791 -19.91 -18.31 12.35
C LYS A 791 -19.22 -18.18 10.99
N LEU A 792 -19.52 -19.09 10.07
CA LEU A 792 -19.02 -19.08 8.70
C LEU A 792 -20.11 -18.60 7.75
N LEU A 793 -19.78 -17.63 6.91
CA LEU A 793 -20.60 -17.16 5.81
C LEU A 793 -20.18 -17.93 4.55
N ILE A 794 -21.11 -18.65 3.92
CA ILE A 794 -20.84 -19.40 2.69
C ILE A 794 -21.55 -18.70 1.53
N PRO A 795 -20.82 -17.91 0.72
CA PRO A 795 -21.41 -17.11 -0.34
C PRO A 795 -21.95 -18.00 -1.48
N ASN A 796 -22.89 -17.47 -2.25
CA ASN A 796 -23.41 -18.10 -3.48
C ASN A 796 -24.11 -19.46 -3.25
N VAL A 797 -24.85 -19.62 -2.15
CA VAL A 797 -25.57 -20.87 -1.81
C VAL A 797 -27.01 -20.57 -1.39
N VAL A 798 -27.96 -20.77 -2.30
CA VAL A 798 -29.42 -20.62 -2.03
C VAL A 798 -29.84 -21.33 -0.74
N GLU A 799 -30.82 -20.78 0.00
CA GLU A 799 -31.48 -21.51 1.08
C GLU A 799 -31.97 -22.87 0.58
N GLY A 800 -31.55 -23.94 1.26
CA GLY A 800 -31.80 -25.28 0.74
C GLY A 800 -31.24 -26.38 1.60
N GLN A 801 -31.53 -27.61 1.18
CA GLN A 801 -31.08 -28.80 1.89
C GLN A 801 -29.73 -29.26 1.31
N TYR A 802 -28.67 -29.27 2.12
CA TYR A 802 -27.32 -29.63 1.70
C TYR A 802 -26.65 -30.63 2.65
N TYR A 803 -25.67 -31.38 2.15
CA TYR A 803 -24.75 -32.12 3.01
C TYR A 803 -23.61 -31.19 3.42
N VAL A 804 -23.27 -31.18 4.70
CA VAL A 804 -22.11 -30.42 5.20
C VAL A 804 -21.02 -31.39 5.61
N THR A 805 -19.80 -31.09 5.19
CA THR A 805 -18.60 -31.83 5.59
C THR A 805 -17.62 -30.96 6.33
N LEU A 806 -16.98 -31.54 7.33
CA LEU A 806 -15.80 -30.99 7.99
C LEU A 806 -14.60 -31.87 7.65
N ARG A 807 -13.55 -31.26 7.09
CA ARG A 807 -12.35 -31.95 6.64
C ARG A 807 -11.11 -31.31 7.23
N HIS A 808 -10.10 -32.13 7.46
CA HIS A 808 -8.80 -31.75 7.98
C HIS A 808 -7.73 -32.59 7.29
N ARG A 809 -6.53 -32.04 7.09
CA ARG A 809 -5.41 -32.72 6.41
C ARG A 809 -5.03 -34.09 7.01
N ASN A 810 -5.00 -34.16 8.35
CA ASN A 810 -4.48 -35.33 9.10
C ASN A 810 -5.56 -36.22 9.74
N HIS A 811 -6.83 -35.94 9.47
CA HIS A 811 -7.96 -36.66 10.06
C HIS A 811 -8.99 -37.08 9.01
N LEU A 812 -9.64 -38.22 9.25
CA LEU A 812 -10.75 -38.66 8.41
C LEU A 812 -11.90 -37.64 8.51
N GLY A 813 -12.24 -37.04 7.36
CA GLY A 813 -13.34 -36.08 7.27
C GLY A 813 -14.68 -36.70 7.64
N VAL A 814 -15.60 -35.86 8.09
CA VAL A 814 -16.95 -36.25 8.50
C VAL A 814 -18.00 -35.51 7.68
N MET A 815 -19.12 -36.18 7.41
CA MET A 815 -20.26 -35.62 6.69
C MET A 815 -21.54 -35.86 7.49
N THR A 816 -22.50 -34.94 7.43
CA THR A 816 -23.86 -35.18 7.94
C THR A 816 -24.49 -36.40 7.26
N LYS A 817 -25.30 -37.18 8.00
CA LYS A 817 -25.98 -38.35 7.42
C LYS A 817 -27.09 -37.96 6.45
N ASP A 818 -27.85 -36.95 6.85
CA ASP A 818 -28.97 -36.39 6.11
C ASP A 818 -28.59 -34.97 5.67
N ALA A 819 -29.22 -34.51 4.58
CA ALA A 819 -29.10 -33.12 4.18
C ALA A 819 -29.75 -32.23 5.26
N VAL A 820 -29.08 -31.12 5.59
CA VAL A 820 -29.49 -30.13 6.57
C VAL A 820 -29.98 -28.90 5.83
N LEU A 821 -31.04 -28.27 6.33
CA LEU A 821 -31.51 -26.99 5.81
C LEU A 821 -30.48 -25.93 6.19
N LEU A 822 -29.81 -25.37 5.19
CA LEU A 822 -28.96 -24.20 5.34
C LEU A 822 -29.78 -23.00 4.91
N SER A 823 -29.73 -21.94 5.69
CA SER A 823 -30.47 -20.69 5.46
C SER A 823 -29.57 -19.48 5.77
N PRO A 824 -30.00 -18.26 5.45
CA PRO A 824 -29.36 -17.03 5.94
C PRO A 824 -29.36 -16.89 7.47
N THR A 825 -30.16 -17.70 8.17
CA THR A 825 -30.10 -17.82 9.63
C THR A 825 -29.15 -18.93 10.09
N LEU A 826 -28.51 -18.71 11.25
CA LEU A 826 -27.46 -19.59 11.79
C LEU A 826 -27.90 -21.06 11.85
N SER A 827 -27.24 -21.89 11.06
CA SER A 827 -27.47 -23.33 11.00
C SER A 827 -26.33 -24.07 11.72
N ALA A 828 -26.64 -24.70 12.86
CA ALA A 828 -25.65 -25.33 13.72
C ALA A 828 -25.46 -26.82 13.42
N ILE A 829 -24.21 -27.26 13.26
CA ILE A 829 -23.82 -28.64 12.97
C ILE A 829 -22.66 -29.03 13.88
N ASP A 830 -22.99 -29.83 14.90
CA ASP A 830 -22.02 -30.19 15.94
C ASP A 830 -21.54 -31.64 15.78
N PHE A 831 -20.35 -31.82 15.18
CA PHE A 831 -19.70 -33.13 15.06
C PHE A 831 -18.95 -33.57 16.33
N THR A 832 -19.04 -32.83 17.44
CA THR A 832 -18.52 -33.27 18.75
C THR A 832 -19.52 -34.15 19.50
N LEU A 833 -20.81 -34.07 19.13
CA LEU A 833 -21.87 -34.82 19.80
C LEU A 833 -21.98 -36.27 19.29
N PRO A 834 -22.05 -37.29 20.18
CA PRO A 834 -22.35 -38.67 19.79
C PRO A 834 -23.75 -38.85 19.15
N THR A 835 -24.67 -37.91 19.41
CA THR A 835 -26.03 -37.91 18.87
C THR A 835 -26.12 -37.38 17.45
N GLN A 836 -25.13 -36.58 17.00
CA GLN A 836 -25.10 -36.08 15.64
C GLN A 836 -24.94 -37.26 14.69
N THR A 837 -25.86 -37.44 13.74
CA THR A 837 -25.79 -38.55 12.80
C THR A 837 -24.91 -38.21 11.61
N THR A 838 -24.05 -39.14 11.22
CA THR A 838 -23.03 -38.95 10.18
C THR A 838 -23.11 -40.01 9.09
N SER A 839 -22.63 -39.66 7.90
CA SER A 839 -22.56 -40.59 6.78
C SER A 839 -21.51 -41.67 7.04
N GLY A 840 -21.95 -42.92 7.19
CA GLY A 840 -21.09 -44.07 7.54
C GLY A 840 -21.17 -44.48 9.02
N THR A 841 -20.99 -45.78 9.29
CA THR A 841 -21.16 -46.36 10.63
C THR A 841 -19.96 -46.17 11.57
N ASN A 842 -18.79 -45.81 11.04
CA ASN A 842 -17.54 -45.60 11.80
C ASN A 842 -16.87 -44.27 11.45
N ALA A 843 -17.65 -43.27 11.03
CA ALA A 843 -17.12 -41.98 10.55
C ALA A 843 -16.33 -41.19 11.61
N ARG A 844 -16.56 -41.47 12.91
CA ARG A 844 -15.90 -40.84 14.05
C ARG A 844 -15.63 -41.86 15.15
N LEU A 845 -14.67 -41.59 16.02
CA LEU A 845 -14.42 -42.31 17.26
C LEU A 845 -15.41 -41.85 18.33
N LEU A 846 -16.25 -42.75 18.82
CA LEU A 846 -17.21 -42.45 19.88
C LEU A 846 -16.61 -42.80 21.25
N ASN A 847 -16.54 -41.80 22.12
CA ASN A 847 -16.47 -41.98 23.56
C ASN A 847 -17.88 -41.73 24.16
N LYS A 848 -18.15 -42.17 25.39
CA LYS A 848 -19.50 -42.15 25.98
C LYS A 848 -20.16 -40.77 26.01
N GLU A 849 -19.39 -39.69 25.95
CA GLU A 849 -19.86 -38.30 26.07
C GLU A 849 -19.47 -37.40 24.88
N VAL A 850 -18.46 -37.77 24.07
CA VAL A 850 -17.94 -36.97 22.95
C VAL A 850 -17.58 -37.84 21.73
N ALA A 851 -17.64 -37.26 20.54
CA ALA A 851 -17.23 -37.85 19.28
C ALA A 851 -15.99 -37.11 18.72
N LEU A 852 -15.01 -37.86 18.25
CA LEU A 852 -13.74 -37.34 17.73
C LEU A 852 -13.54 -37.78 16.28
N LEU A 853 -13.00 -36.92 15.42
CA LEU A 853 -12.56 -37.29 14.08
C LEU A 853 -11.33 -38.20 14.21
N TRP A 854 -11.31 -39.31 13.47
CA TRP A 854 -10.21 -40.29 13.55
C TRP A 854 -8.89 -39.69 13.04
N ALA A 855 -7.81 -39.95 13.75
CA ALA A 855 -6.47 -39.67 13.25
C ALA A 855 -6.13 -40.66 12.09
N GLY A 856 -5.82 -40.15 10.89
CA GLY A 856 -5.47 -40.91 9.67
C GLY A 856 -6.39 -40.69 8.44
N GLU A 857 -5.80 -40.74 7.22
CA GLU A 857 -6.43 -40.68 5.87
C GLU A 857 -7.21 -41.97 5.54
N ALA A 858 -8.41 -42.06 4.95
CA ALA A 858 -9.20 -41.34 3.93
C ALA A 858 -9.00 -41.77 2.45
N ASN A 859 -7.98 -42.60 2.13
CA ASN A 859 -7.70 -43.02 0.74
C ASN A 859 -7.83 -44.54 0.48
N ASN A 860 -8.88 -45.21 0.98
CA ASN A 860 -9.36 -46.52 0.50
C ASN A 860 -8.28 -47.63 0.27
N SER A 861 -7.18 -47.61 1.02
CA SER A 861 -6.00 -48.48 0.82
C SER A 861 -5.80 -49.54 1.93
N ASP A 862 -6.75 -49.67 2.86
CA ASP A 862 -6.74 -50.63 3.98
C ASP A 862 -5.48 -50.60 4.87
N SER A 863 -4.70 -49.50 4.86
CA SER A 863 -3.50 -49.33 5.70
C SER A 863 -3.57 -48.04 6.51
N ILE A 864 -3.50 -48.16 7.84
CA ILE A 864 -3.28 -47.02 8.74
C ILE A 864 -1.80 -46.64 8.60
N ILE A 865 -1.52 -45.60 7.80
CA ILE A 865 -0.18 -45.06 7.63
C ILE A 865 -0.14 -43.72 8.35
N ALA A 866 0.40 -43.70 9.56
CA ALA A 866 0.75 -42.48 10.28
C ALA A 866 2.08 -41.88 9.79
N ASN A 867 2.35 -41.91 8.47
CA ASN A 867 3.60 -41.37 7.90
C ASN A 867 3.46 -41.10 6.40
N GLY A 868 3.20 -39.85 6.05
CA GLY A 868 3.36 -39.28 4.71
C GLY A 868 3.84 -37.83 4.85
N PRO A 869 4.59 -37.28 3.87
CA PRO A 869 5.04 -35.90 3.91
C PRO A 869 3.84 -34.95 3.95
N GLY A 870 3.74 -34.11 4.98
CA GLY A 870 2.64 -33.17 5.21
C GLY A 870 1.78 -33.42 6.46
N ASN A 871 2.02 -34.50 7.22
CA ASN A 871 1.38 -34.72 8.51
C ASN A 871 2.08 -33.90 9.63
N ASP A 872 1.30 -33.27 10.51
CA ASP A 872 1.80 -32.47 11.65
C ASP A 872 2.73 -33.25 12.58
N THR A 873 2.67 -34.59 12.55
CA THR A 873 3.61 -35.42 13.29
C THR A 873 5.05 -35.29 12.82
N ASN A 874 5.33 -34.95 11.56
CA ASN A 874 6.70 -34.80 11.09
C ASN A 874 7.36 -33.52 11.63
N VAL A 875 6.57 -32.49 11.92
CA VAL A 875 7.07 -31.24 12.51
C VAL A 875 7.03 -31.30 14.04
N VAL A 876 6.00 -31.89 14.65
CA VAL A 876 5.79 -31.88 16.11
C VAL A 876 6.51 -33.02 16.86
N LEU A 877 6.75 -34.19 16.23
CA LEU A 877 7.46 -35.30 16.90
C LEU A 877 8.95 -34.97 17.12
N GLY A 878 9.56 -34.18 16.22
CA GLY A 878 10.94 -33.70 16.37
C GLY A 878 11.10 -32.72 17.54
N THR A 879 10.17 -31.77 17.70
CA THR A 879 10.27 -30.72 18.73
C THR A 879 9.89 -31.21 20.14
N VAL A 880 9.00 -32.21 20.25
CA VAL A 880 8.53 -32.75 21.56
C VAL A 880 9.50 -33.80 22.14
N LEU A 881 10.26 -34.53 21.31
CA LEU A 881 11.23 -35.51 21.80
C LEU A 881 12.59 -34.90 22.20
N MET A 882 12.87 -33.65 21.86
CA MET A 882 14.17 -32.99 22.09
C MET A 882 14.22 -31.95 23.21
N ARG A 883 13.18 -31.80 24.06
CA ARG A 883 13.28 -30.95 25.28
C ARG A 883 13.58 -31.77 26.56
N PRO A 884 14.63 -31.45 27.32
CA PRO A 884 14.88 -32.04 28.63
C PRO A 884 13.81 -31.58 29.65
N THR A 885 13.50 -32.48 30.59
CA THR A 885 12.69 -32.23 31.78
C THR A 885 13.13 -30.99 32.55
N CYS A 886 12.16 -30.19 33.01
CA CYS A 886 12.22 -29.45 34.27
C CYS A 886 10.93 -29.69 35.05
#